data_AF-A0A534TGC2-F1
#
_entry.id   AF-A0A534TGC2-F1
#
_cell.length_a   1.000
_cell.length_b   1.000
_cell.length_c   1.000
_cell.angle_alpha   90.00
_cell.angle_beta   90.00
_cell.angle_gamma   90.00
#
_symmetry.space_group_name_H-M   'P 1'
#
loop_
_entity.id
_entity.type
_entity.pdbx_description
1 polymer ?
#
loop_
_entity_poly.entity_id
_entity_poly.type
_entity_poly.pdbx_seq_one_letter_code
_entity_poly.pdbx_strand_id
1 'polypeptide(L)'
;MRAIPGRARPTVSRRAASRRRRPTVRRATTATRAADQCHDAGTCDPQTGACSNPAKPSGTSCSDGDACTGADANDGDHCDADGQCVPGAPVVCTASDQCHDAGTCDPQTGTCSNPAKPSGTSCSDGNACTGADGGDYCDANGQCVPGAAVVCAASDQCHDAGTCDPQTGTCSNPSKANGSSCSDGNACTQSDTCQSGICTGGTAVTCTASDQCHDAGTCDPQTGACSNPVKPSGTSCSDGNACTGASADGGDHCDANGQCVPGAAVVCTAPDECHDAGTCNPQTGTCSHPAKPSGAPCSDGDACTGASADGGDRCDANGQCVPGPAVVCTAPDQCHDAGTCDPQTGTCSHPAKPSGAPCSDGDACTLADTCDGAGICVAGSPRDCTPDDPCQQSSTCDSATGDCVVTAKAVNCDDALCSENPSCIPRVEICDNCIDDNGDGLVDRDDPECVPMADGRGAGIGDPKLRGKSATNCEATMRSAGLRLAQVTRKRLQQCSDAVFKCIQQKPDDAGCLDKARTRCVKLAAALTGGPKGLIAKATTKISKSCGPKKAGLPPRVSREDLCAPSGLGFGSEIAACADTTAPAGDVLAAVTDHLVHEHRCRVAQLFAASVPRGGELLMLGDFGVTATECVDYPATVDSLGLGSPKTVGKAAVKCQTTIGVSATRFLQKVVGAYQRCSAAMFRCVQQKPDDSRCRPKAEARCKKLTGALFHDPRSAEGRLRKAIGKACGPSRTGVSVLDLADIRAAVGLGYDGMESRCSALGVPGLDSLDDIGECVIREHVCRAQQVLTSEMPRTHELLDMGGALLR
;
A
#
# COMPACT_ATOMS: atom_id res chain seq x y z
N MET A 1 51.45 -27.13 -41.29
CA MET A 1 52.03 -28.23 -42.08
C MET A 1 52.47 -27.68 -43.44
N ARG A 2 53.73 -27.95 -43.85
CA ARG A 2 54.35 -27.77 -45.20
C ARG A 2 54.40 -26.32 -45.73
N ALA A 3 55.53 -25.63 -45.89
CA ALA A 3 56.82 -25.88 -46.58
C ALA A 3 56.82 -25.63 -48.11
N ILE A 4 57.96 -25.05 -48.54
CA ILE A 4 58.66 -24.98 -49.85
C ILE A 4 58.35 -23.82 -50.88
N PRO A 5 59.28 -23.45 -51.81
CA PRO A 5 60.11 -22.22 -51.72
C PRO A 5 60.36 -21.43 -53.06
N GLY A 6 61.13 -20.32 -52.99
CA GLY A 6 62.31 -20.07 -53.86
C GLY A 6 62.21 -19.35 -55.22
N ARG A 7 63.33 -18.64 -55.54
CA ARG A 7 63.84 -17.98 -56.79
C ARG A 7 63.70 -16.44 -56.79
N ALA A 8 64.65 -15.60 -57.25
CA ALA A 8 65.89 -15.71 -58.04
C ALA A 8 66.84 -14.52 -57.67
N ARG A 9 68.19 -14.67 -57.54
CA ARG A 9 69.28 -14.45 -58.54
C ARG A 9 69.17 -13.17 -59.42
N PRO A 10 70.28 -12.57 -59.92
CA PRO A 10 71.70 -12.67 -59.54
C PRO A 10 72.48 -11.33 -59.53
N THR A 11 73.67 -11.38 -58.91
CA THR A 11 74.77 -10.40 -58.97
C THR A 11 75.62 -10.50 -60.24
N VAL A 12 76.03 -9.37 -60.81
CA VAL A 12 77.16 -9.20 -61.78
C VAL A 12 77.79 -7.83 -61.49
N SER A 13 78.90 -7.72 -60.75
CA SER A 13 80.30 -7.74 -61.19
C SER A 13 80.67 -6.75 -62.31
N ARG A 14 81.47 -5.70 -61.99
CA ARG A 14 82.77 -5.44 -62.65
C ARG A 14 83.48 -4.14 -62.21
N ARG A 15 84.74 -4.35 -61.84
CA ARG A 15 85.97 -3.62 -62.23
C ARG A 15 86.38 -2.33 -61.52
N ALA A 16 87.31 -2.58 -60.60
CA ALA A 16 88.39 -1.72 -60.18
C ALA A 16 89.38 -1.33 -61.30
N ALA A 17 90.18 -0.33 -60.92
CA ALA A 17 91.62 -0.20 -61.16
C ALA A 17 92.13 0.56 -62.40
N SER A 18 92.58 1.79 -62.10
CA SER A 18 93.99 2.18 -62.15
C SER A 18 94.68 2.13 -63.52
N ARG A 19 94.69 3.28 -64.21
CA ARG A 19 95.67 3.59 -65.25
C ARG A 19 96.99 4.00 -64.59
N ARG A 20 98.00 3.15 -64.70
CA ARG A 20 99.42 3.51 -64.50
C ARG A 20 99.93 4.25 -65.73
N ARG A 21 100.53 5.44 -65.57
CA ARG A 21 101.69 5.87 -66.38
C ARG A 21 102.66 6.70 -65.54
N ARG A 22 103.93 6.36 -65.78
CA ARG A 22 105.20 6.76 -65.16
C ARG A 22 105.70 8.13 -65.69
N PRO A 23 106.81 8.67 -65.14
CA PRO A 23 106.94 10.07 -64.74
C PRO A 23 107.61 10.96 -65.78
N THR A 24 107.37 12.26 -65.67
CA THR A 24 108.28 13.30 -66.17
C THR A 24 108.41 14.39 -65.12
N VAL A 25 109.64 14.56 -64.64
CA VAL A 25 110.08 15.60 -63.70
C VAL A 25 109.89 16.97 -64.34
N ARG A 26 109.18 17.89 -63.69
CA ARG A 26 109.38 19.33 -63.89
C ARG A 26 108.82 20.18 -62.74
N ARG A 27 109.76 20.85 -62.09
CA ARG A 27 109.70 22.17 -61.42
C ARG A 27 108.87 22.31 -60.13
N ALA A 28 109.58 22.80 -59.11
CA ALA A 28 109.08 23.19 -57.80
C ALA A 28 107.84 24.08 -57.88
N THR A 29 106.77 23.62 -57.26
CA THR A 29 105.58 24.39 -56.91
C THR A 29 105.27 24.09 -55.44
N THR A 30 104.99 25.14 -54.68
CA THR A 30 104.60 25.15 -53.28
C THR A 30 103.47 24.14 -53.00
N ALA A 31 103.67 23.24 -52.04
CA ALA A 31 102.61 22.35 -51.56
C ALA A 31 101.63 23.16 -50.70
N THR A 32 100.36 23.18 -51.08
CA THR A 32 99.24 23.73 -50.30
C THR A 32 98.25 22.59 -50.03
N ARG A 33 97.65 22.56 -48.83
CA ARG A 33 96.56 21.64 -48.50
C ARG A 33 95.26 22.26 -49.03
N ALA A 34 94.44 21.47 -49.73
CA ALA A 34 93.19 21.98 -50.31
C ALA A 34 92.20 22.38 -49.20
N ALA A 35 91.50 23.51 -49.39
CA ALA A 35 90.42 23.94 -48.51
C ALA A 35 89.27 22.94 -48.51
N ASP A 36 88.58 22.80 -47.37
CA ASP A 36 87.28 22.14 -47.27
C ASP A 36 86.20 23.14 -46.78
N GLN A 37 85.01 22.67 -46.42
CA GLN A 37 83.91 23.55 -46.05
C GLN A 37 84.19 24.34 -44.77
N CYS A 38 84.96 23.79 -43.83
CA CYS A 38 85.26 24.39 -42.53
C CYS A 38 86.74 24.73 -42.30
N HIS A 39 87.62 24.45 -43.27
CA HIS A 39 89.03 24.84 -43.23
C HIS A 39 89.46 25.55 -44.51
N ASP A 40 90.29 26.58 -44.36
CA ASP A 40 90.90 27.30 -45.48
C ASP A 40 92.13 26.57 -46.03
N ALA A 41 92.52 26.88 -47.26
CA ALA A 41 93.67 26.26 -47.90
C ALA A 41 94.96 26.65 -47.15
N GLY A 42 95.54 25.67 -46.46
CA GLY A 42 96.74 25.89 -45.66
C GLY A 42 98.03 25.91 -46.49
N THR A 43 98.97 26.77 -46.10
CA THR A 43 100.32 26.81 -46.66
C THR A 43 101.25 25.89 -45.87
N CYS A 44 102.04 25.09 -46.59
CA CYS A 44 103.07 24.25 -46.00
C CYS A 44 104.42 24.94 -46.05
N ASP A 45 105.13 24.95 -44.92
CA ASP A 45 106.50 25.45 -44.84
C ASP A 45 107.45 24.46 -45.55
N PRO A 46 108.12 24.88 -46.63
CA PRO A 46 109.00 24.00 -47.40
C PRO A 46 110.30 23.59 -46.68
N GLN A 47 110.65 24.19 -45.53
CA GLN A 47 111.84 23.82 -44.75
C GLN A 47 111.54 22.80 -43.63
N THR A 48 110.31 22.76 -43.10
CA THR A 48 109.92 21.86 -41.99
C THR A 48 108.89 20.80 -42.38
N GLY A 49 108.19 20.97 -43.51
CA GLY A 49 107.13 20.07 -43.97
C GLY A 49 105.82 20.17 -43.18
N ALA A 50 105.74 21.06 -42.20
CA ALA A 50 104.51 21.31 -41.45
C ALA A 50 103.54 22.17 -42.28
N CYS A 51 102.29 21.72 -42.40
CA CYS A 51 101.21 22.44 -43.07
C CYS A 51 100.29 23.07 -42.03
N SER A 52 100.01 24.37 -42.20
CA SER A 52 98.87 24.98 -41.51
C SER A 52 97.57 24.36 -42.04
N ASN A 53 96.53 24.29 -41.20
CA ASN A 53 95.16 23.98 -41.62
C ASN A 53 94.19 24.88 -40.83
N PRO A 54 94.13 26.18 -41.17
CA PRO A 54 93.32 27.13 -40.41
C PRO A 54 91.84 26.75 -40.49
N ALA A 55 91.18 26.59 -39.34
CA ALA A 55 89.73 26.51 -39.29
C ALA A 55 89.13 27.86 -39.69
N LYS A 56 88.06 27.81 -40.49
CA LYS A 56 87.23 28.98 -40.77
C LYS A 56 86.53 29.42 -39.48
N PRO A 57 86.08 30.69 -39.39
CA PRO A 57 85.39 31.19 -38.21
C PRO A 57 84.19 30.31 -37.82
N SER A 58 83.98 30.13 -36.51
CA SER A 58 82.80 29.46 -35.97
C SER A 58 81.52 30.15 -36.48
N GLY A 59 80.51 29.37 -36.88
CA GLY A 59 79.30 29.88 -37.50
C GLY A 59 79.38 30.02 -39.03
N THR A 60 80.52 29.70 -39.65
CA THR A 60 80.60 29.62 -41.12
C THR A 60 79.67 28.54 -41.63
N SER A 61 78.80 28.85 -42.59
CA SER A 61 77.87 27.89 -43.18
C SER A 61 78.62 26.71 -43.80
N CYS A 62 78.22 25.50 -43.44
CA CYS A 62 78.65 24.27 -44.06
C CYS A 62 77.40 23.42 -44.35
N SER A 63 77.57 22.20 -44.84
CA SER A 63 76.48 21.24 -44.99
C SER A 63 76.99 19.85 -44.63
N ASP A 64 76.26 19.17 -43.76
CA ASP A 64 76.54 17.79 -43.37
C ASP A 64 75.97 16.76 -44.37
N GLY A 65 75.12 17.22 -45.30
CA GLY A 65 74.46 16.43 -46.33
C GLY A 65 73.09 15.87 -45.95
N ASP A 66 72.54 16.24 -44.78
CA ASP A 66 71.19 15.93 -44.32
C ASP A 66 70.27 17.16 -44.45
N ALA A 67 69.34 17.10 -45.41
CA ALA A 67 68.37 18.16 -45.67
C ALA A 67 67.31 18.33 -44.55
N CYS A 68 67.27 17.42 -43.57
CA CYS A 68 66.40 17.52 -42.41
C CYS A 68 67.03 18.29 -41.25
N THR A 69 68.29 18.72 -41.34
CA THR A 69 68.94 19.61 -40.38
C THR A 69 69.45 20.84 -41.13
N GLY A 70 68.92 22.02 -40.81
CA GLY A 70 69.31 23.27 -41.47
C GLY A 70 68.42 23.76 -42.62
N ALA A 71 67.15 23.35 -42.67
CA ALA A 71 66.19 23.84 -43.66
C ALA A 71 65.71 25.30 -43.44
N ASP A 72 65.98 25.90 -42.28
CA ASP A 72 65.70 27.31 -42.00
C ASP A 72 66.90 28.18 -42.35
N ALA A 73 66.66 29.30 -43.04
CA ALA A 73 67.69 30.22 -43.54
C ALA A 73 68.55 30.87 -42.43
N ASN A 74 68.17 30.71 -41.15
CA ASN A 74 68.84 31.33 -40.00
C ASN A 74 69.45 30.33 -39.01
N ASP A 75 69.34 29.02 -39.25
CA ASP A 75 69.81 27.97 -38.32
C ASP A 75 70.35 26.74 -39.07
N GLY A 76 71.06 26.99 -40.17
CA GLY A 76 71.70 26.00 -41.02
C GLY A 76 72.93 25.35 -40.39
N ASP A 77 73.41 24.26 -40.98
CA ASP A 77 74.64 23.60 -40.52
C ASP A 77 75.81 24.59 -40.56
N HIS A 78 76.62 24.56 -39.50
CA HIS A 78 77.70 25.54 -39.34
C HIS A 78 78.96 24.91 -38.75
N CYS A 79 80.09 25.51 -39.09
CA CYS A 79 81.38 25.09 -38.55
C CYS A 79 81.48 25.51 -37.08
N ASP A 80 81.88 24.60 -36.20
CA ASP A 80 82.20 24.91 -34.81
C ASP A 80 83.60 25.53 -34.67
N ALA A 81 84.02 25.80 -33.44
CA ALA A 81 85.34 26.39 -33.16
C ALA A 81 86.52 25.45 -33.45
N ASP A 82 86.29 24.14 -33.54
CA ASP A 82 87.30 23.13 -33.83
C ASP A 82 87.39 22.83 -35.35
N GLY A 83 86.51 23.44 -36.15
CA GLY A 83 86.47 23.31 -37.61
C GLY A 83 85.64 22.12 -38.08
N GLN A 84 84.72 21.58 -37.27
CA GLN A 84 83.78 20.54 -37.69
C GLN A 84 82.42 21.14 -38.09
N CYS A 85 81.77 20.56 -39.09
CA CYS A 85 80.40 20.93 -39.46
C CYS A 85 79.40 20.26 -38.52
N VAL A 86 78.61 21.04 -37.78
CA VAL A 86 77.57 20.53 -36.87
C VAL A 86 76.17 20.80 -37.44
N PRO A 87 75.22 19.84 -37.29
CA PRO A 87 73.87 19.96 -37.86
C PRO A 87 73.04 21.06 -37.19
N GLY A 88 72.25 21.76 -38.00
CA GLY A 88 71.25 22.73 -37.56
C GLY A 88 70.00 22.11 -36.89
N ALA A 89 68.98 22.93 -36.62
CA ALA A 89 67.73 22.45 -36.02
C ALA A 89 67.00 21.45 -36.94
N PRO A 90 66.40 20.37 -36.39
CA PRO A 90 65.74 19.36 -37.20
C PRO A 90 64.35 19.81 -37.70
N VAL A 91 63.99 19.41 -38.92
CA VAL A 91 62.66 19.62 -39.52
C VAL A 91 61.60 18.86 -38.72
N VAL A 92 60.60 19.59 -38.20
CA VAL A 92 59.47 19.02 -37.47
C VAL A 92 58.28 18.81 -38.41
N CYS A 93 57.97 17.55 -38.70
CA CYS A 93 56.81 17.18 -39.50
C CYS A 93 55.58 17.01 -38.61
N THR A 94 54.57 17.87 -38.80
CA THR A 94 53.29 17.77 -38.09
C THR A 94 52.28 16.98 -38.93
N ALA A 95 51.27 16.40 -38.26
CA ALA A 95 50.16 15.75 -38.96
C ALA A 95 49.40 16.79 -39.81
N SER A 96 49.09 16.44 -41.06
CA SER A 96 48.41 17.36 -41.99
C SER A 96 46.93 17.58 -41.63
N ASP A 97 46.25 16.54 -41.14
CA ASP A 97 44.87 16.59 -40.66
C ASP A 97 44.60 15.49 -39.61
N GLN A 98 43.33 15.34 -39.20
CA GLN A 98 42.92 14.38 -38.17
C GLN A 98 43.11 12.91 -38.58
N CYS A 99 43.19 12.65 -39.88
CA CYS A 99 43.32 11.33 -40.49
C CYS A 99 44.74 10.99 -40.96
N HIS A 100 45.72 11.85 -40.67
CA HIS A 100 47.13 11.59 -40.95
C HIS A 100 47.96 11.65 -39.66
N ASP A 101 48.99 10.82 -39.58
CA ASP A 101 49.96 10.88 -38.50
C ASP A 101 51.05 11.91 -38.80
N ALA A 102 51.79 12.32 -37.78
CA ALA A 102 52.97 13.15 -37.95
C ALA A 102 53.99 12.44 -38.85
N GLY A 103 54.44 13.14 -39.89
CA GLY A 103 55.39 12.62 -40.87
C GLY A 103 56.80 12.39 -40.33
N THR A 104 57.63 11.77 -41.15
CA THR A 104 59.08 11.73 -40.98
C THR A 104 59.73 12.53 -42.11
N CYS A 105 60.73 13.35 -41.79
CA CYS A 105 61.49 14.09 -42.79
C CYS A 105 62.45 13.15 -43.53
N ASP A 106 62.50 13.25 -44.86
CA ASP A 106 63.47 12.55 -45.70
C ASP A 106 64.81 13.32 -45.75
N PRO A 107 65.91 12.74 -45.23
CA PRO A 107 67.20 13.42 -45.10
C PRO A 107 67.85 13.81 -46.44
N GLN A 108 67.36 13.33 -47.59
CA GLN A 108 67.89 13.76 -48.89
C GLN A 108 67.13 14.95 -49.50
N THR A 109 65.86 15.10 -49.16
CA THR A 109 64.97 16.07 -49.83
C THR A 109 64.40 17.13 -48.89
N GLY A 110 64.48 16.92 -47.58
CA GLY A 110 63.85 17.77 -46.57
C GLY A 110 62.32 17.68 -46.56
N THR A 111 61.72 16.74 -47.29
CA THR A 111 60.26 16.62 -47.41
C THR A 111 59.68 15.71 -46.34
N CYS A 112 58.55 16.12 -45.76
CA CYS A 112 57.83 15.33 -44.77
C CYS A 112 56.93 14.30 -45.44
N SER A 113 57.00 13.05 -44.97
CA SER A 113 56.00 12.04 -45.33
C SER A 113 54.63 12.38 -44.73
N ASN A 114 53.54 11.90 -45.36
CA ASN A 114 52.17 12.11 -44.85
C ASN A 114 51.41 10.77 -44.75
N PRO A 115 51.71 9.94 -43.74
CA PRO A 115 51.08 8.64 -43.58
C PRO A 115 49.62 8.76 -43.11
N ALA A 116 48.71 8.09 -43.81
CA ALA A 116 47.31 7.99 -43.40
C ALA A 116 47.16 7.08 -42.16
N LYS A 117 46.28 7.49 -41.23
CA LYS A 117 45.88 6.68 -40.07
C LYS A 117 45.08 5.44 -40.50
N PRO A 118 45.00 4.40 -39.65
CA PRO A 118 44.18 3.22 -39.94
C PRO A 118 42.72 3.57 -40.21
N SER A 119 42.10 2.87 -41.17
CA SER A 119 40.67 3.02 -41.46
C SER A 119 39.81 2.76 -40.23
N GLY A 120 38.78 3.59 -40.02
CA GLY A 120 37.93 3.54 -38.83
C GLY A 120 38.45 4.40 -37.67
N THR A 121 39.60 5.07 -37.81
CA THR A 121 40.01 6.08 -36.83
C THR A 121 39.00 7.21 -36.79
N SER A 122 38.57 7.63 -35.60
CA SER A 122 37.59 8.71 -35.44
C SER A 122 38.14 10.03 -35.97
N CYS A 123 37.34 10.72 -36.78
CA CYS A 123 37.56 12.08 -37.23
C CYS A 123 36.25 12.86 -37.11
N SER A 124 36.23 14.12 -37.53
CA SER A 124 34.99 14.88 -37.66
C SER A 124 34.97 15.66 -38.96
N ASP A 125 33.87 15.57 -39.70
CA ASP A 125 33.60 16.34 -40.92
C ASP A 125 32.96 17.71 -40.64
N GLY A 126 32.71 18.02 -39.36
CA GLY A 126 32.07 19.25 -38.90
C GLY A 126 30.54 19.26 -38.97
N ASN A 127 29.90 18.14 -39.37
CA ASN A 127 28.46 17.96 -39.38
C ASN A 127 28.03 17.04 -38.22
N ALA A 128 27.40 17.63 -37.22
CA ALA A 128 26.90 16.89 -36.06
C ALA A 128 25.75 15.91 -36.39
N CYS A 129 25.16 15.99 -37.58
CA CYS A 129 24.10 15.07 -38.03
C CYS A 129 24.62 13.78 -38.68
N THR A 130 25.93 13.55 -38.79
CA THR A 130 26.51 12.36 -39.43
C THR A 130 27.25 11.43 -38.46
N GLY A 131 26.97 11.50 -37.15
CA GLY A 131 27.68 10.72 -36.12
C GLY A 131 26.84 9.78 -35.26
N ALA A 132 25.59 9.45 -35.65
CA ALA A 132 24.62 8.78 -34.78
C ALA A 132 25.10 7.42 -34.22
N ASP A 133 25.93 6.70 -34.98
CA ASP A 133 26.46 5.38 -34.66
C ASP A 133 27.99 5.33 -34.75
N GLY A 134 28.68 6.11 -33.91
CA GLY A 134 30.15 5.99 -33.73
C GLY A 134 31.00 7.10 -34.35
N GLY A 135 30.39 8.20 -34.81
CA GLY A 135 31.08 9.37 -35.36
C GLY A 135 31.61 9.19 -36.78
N ASP A 136 32.16 10.25 -37.35
CA ASP A 136 32.84 10.21 -38.64
C ASP A 136 34.17 9.45 -38.50
N TYR A 137 34.62 8.85 -39.59
CA TYR A 137 35.82 8.00 -39.55
C TYR A 137 36.70 8.17 -40.77
N CYS A 138 38.00 7.93 -40.59
CA CYS A 138 38.97 7.96 -41.68
C CYS A 138 38.81 6.71 -42.56
N ASP A 139 38.75 6.90 -43.88
CA ASP A 139 38.79 5.81 -44.83
C ASP A 139 40.23 5.28 -45.05
N ALA A 140 40.41 4.33 -45.98
CA ALA A 140 41.74 3.77 -46.28
C ALA A 140 42.69 4.74 -46.99
N ASN A 141 42.19 5.88 -47.49
CA ASN A 141 42.96 6.89 -48.19
C ASN A 141 43.29 8.10 -47.30
N GLY A 142 42.94 8.05 -46.00
CA GLY A 142 43.15 9.16 -45.08
C GLY A 142 42.10 10.26 -45.20
N GLN A 143 40.94 10.00 -45.82
CA GLN A 143 39.84 10.96 -45.90
C GLN A 143 38.82 10.74 -44.78
N CYS A 144 38.38 11.81 -44.12
CA CYS A 144 37.27 11.74 -43.17
C CYS A 144 35.94 11.58 -43.91
N VAL A 145 35.22 10.49 -43.66
CA VAL A 145 33.91 10.20 -44.26
C VAL A 145 32.79 10.27 -43.22
N PRO A 146 31.62 10.83 -43.58
CA PRO A 146 30.48 10.95 -42.67
C PRO A 146 29.96 9.59 -42.24
N GLY A 147 29.66 9.45 -40.95
CA GLY A 147 28.99 8.27 -40.40
C GLY A 147 27.47 8.25 -40.67
N ALA A 148 26.74 7.46 -39.88
CA ALA A 148 25.29 7.33 -40.02
C ALA A 148 24.55 8.64 -39.71
N ALA A 149 23.57 8.98 -40.56
CA ALA A 149 22.77 10.18 -40.42
C ALA A 149 21.82 10.11 -39.21
N VAL A 150 21.70 11.20 -38.45
CA VAL A 150 20.74 11.34 -37.34
C VAL A 150 19.32 11.33 -37.90
N VAL A 151 18.51 10.37 -37.45
CA VAL A 151 17.09 10.25 -37.82
C VAL A 151 16.22 10.91 -36.77
N CYS A 152 15.54 11.99 -37.16
CA CYS A 152 14.64 12.75 -36.29
C CYS A 152 13.20 12.25 -36.43
N ALA A 153 12.82 11.24 -35.67
CA ALA A 153 11.43 10.79 -35.60
C ALA A 153 10.53 11.86 -34.94
N ALA A 154 9.24 11.82 -35.25
CA ALA A 154 8.24 12.63 -34.55
C ALA A 154 8.28 12.33 -33.05
N SER A 155 8.23 13.36 -32.19
CA SER A 155 8.27 13.17 -30.74
C SER A 155 7.04 12.45 -30.19
N ASP A 156 5.89 12.72 -30.79
CA ASP A 156 4.57 12.22 -30.39
C ASP A 156 3.56 12.38 -31.54
N GLN A 157 2.30 12.04 -31.26
CA GLN A 157 1.20 12.07 -32.23
C GLN A 157 0.86 13.47 -32.74
N CYS A 158 1.29 14.53 -32.06
CA CYS A 158 1.03 15.93 -32.39
C CYS A 158 2.24 16.67 -32.95
N HIS A 159 3.33 15.97 -33.22
CA HIS A 159 4.50 16.53 -33.89
C HIS A 159 4.82 15.76 -35.17
N ASP A 160 5.40 16.46 -36.14
CA ASP A 160 5.94 15.84 -37.34
C ASP A 160 7.40 15.43 -37.14
N ALA A 161 7.91 14.57 -38.03
CA ALA A 161 9.32 14.22 -38.03
C ALA A 161 10.18 15.48 -38.19
N GLY A 162 11.18 15.62 -37.31
CA GLY A 162 12.08 16.76 -37.29
C GLY A 162 13.13 16.75 -38.39
N THR A 163 13.90 17.82 -38.44
CA THR A 163 15.13 17.94 -39.24
C THR A 163 16.31 18.14 -38.30
N CYS A 164 17.41 17.42 -38.52
CA CYS A 164 18.62 17.58 -37.72
C CYS A 164 19.39 18.85 -38.13
N ASP A 165 19.79 19.66 -37.15
CA ASP A 165 20.67 20.81 -37.34
C ASP A 165 22.14 20.36 -37.46
N PRO A 166 22.81 20.58 -38.60
CA PRO A 166 24.17 20.10 -38.86
C PRO A 166 25.23 20.70 -37.93
N GLN A 167 24.97 21.82 -37.25
CA GLN A 167 25.94 22.40 -36.31
C GLN A 167 25.83 21.82 -34.90
N THR A 168 24.62 21.47 -34.48
CA THR A 168 24.34 21.10 -33.08
C THR A 168 23.98 19.62 -32.92
N GLY A 169 23.60 18.94 -34.01
CA GLY A 169 23.09 17.57 -33.99
C GLY A 169 21.68 17.47 -33.40
N THR A 170 21.01 18.60 -33.17
CA THR A 170 19.69 18.63 -32.53
C THR A 170 18.58 18.50 -33.56
N CYS A 171 17.59 17.67 -33.26
CA CYS A 171 16.38 17.54 -34.06
C CYS A 171 15.40 18.68 -33.76
N SER A 172 14.88 19.32 -34.79
CA SER A 172 13.70 20.18 -34.66
C SER A 172 12.47 19.35 -34.25
N ASN A 173 11.46 19.99 -33.65
CA ASN A 173 10.22 19.32 -33.26
C ASN A 173 8.99 20.12 -33.71
N PRO A 174 8.66 20.10 -35.01
CA PRO A 174 7.55 20.89 -35.56
C PRO A 174 6.18 20.33 -35.12
N SER A 175 5.29 21.20 -34.68
CA SER A 175 3.91 20.85 -34.33
C SER A 175 3.11 20.49 -35.59
N LYS A 176 2.29 19.43 -35.53
CA LYS A 176 1.25 19.17 -36.54
C LYS A 176 0.22 20.29 -36.56
N ALA A 177 -0.50 20.40 -37.68
CA ALA A 177 -1.59 21.37 -37.83
C ALA A 177 -2.68 21.16 -36.78
N ASN A 178 -3.24 22.26 -36.27
CA ASN A 178 -4.35 22.22 -35.32
C ASN A 178 -5.54 21.45 -35.92
N GLY A 179 -6.17 20.58 -35.12
CA GLY A 179 -7.25 19.71 -35.56
C GLY A 179 -6.80 18.33 -36.07
N SER A 180 -5.49 18.05 -36.13
CA SER A 180 -4.99 16.70 -36.42
C SER A 180 -5.44 15.71 -35.35
N SER A 181 -5.88 14.52 -35.74
CA SER A 181 -6.31 13.48 -34.80
C SER A 181 -5.15 13.01 -33.91
N CYS A 182 -5.42 12.89 -32.62
CA CYS A 182 -4.51 12.29 -31.66
C CYS A 182 -5.33 11.55 -30.59
N SER A 183 -4.66 10.98 -29.60
CA SER A 183 -5.31 10.52 -28.36
C SER A 183 -4.60 11.14 -27.17
N ASP A 184 -5.35 11.76 -26.27
CA ASP A 184 -4.82 12.36 -25.04
C ASP A 184 -4.63 11.31 -23.92
N GLY A 185 -4.98 10.05 -24.20
CA GLY A 185 -4.90 8.94 -23.26
C GLY A 185 -6.09 8.83 -22.31
N ASN A 186 -7.11 9.69 -22.44
CA ASN A 186 -8.35 9.64 -21.68
C ASN A 186 -9.47 9.02 -22.53
N ALA A 187 -9.88 7.80 -22.19
CA ALA A 187 -10.96 7.11 -22.89
C ALA A 187 -12.34 7.78 -22.72
N CYS A 188 -12.46 8.76 -21.81
CA CYS A 188 -13.67 9.57 -21.63
C CYS A 188 -13.74 10.80 -22.52
N THR A 189 -12.74 11.05 -23.36
CA THR A 189 -12.79 12.08 -24.39
C THR A 189 -12.82 11.39 -25.76
N GLN A 190 -13.68 11.90 -26.63
CA GLN A 190 -13.85 11.39 -27.98
C GLN A 190 -13.38 12.45 -28.96
N SER A 191 -12.73 12.00 -30.04
CA SER A 191 -12.26 12.87 -31.12
C SER A 191 -11.24 13.92 -30.64
N ASP A 192 -10.20 13.47 -29.94
CA ASP A 192 -9.11 14.33 -29.46
C ASP A 192 -8.33 14.91 -30.65
N THR A 193 -7.91 16.15 -30.50
CA THR A 193 -7.21 16.88 -31.56
C THR A 193 -6.00 17.62 -31.04
N CYS A 194 -4.97 17.71 -31.88
CA CYS A 194 -3.80 18.51 -31.60
C CYS A 194 -4.14 20.00 -31.63
N GLN A 195 -3.76 20.74 -30.60
CA GLN A 195 -3.78 22.18 -30.53
C GLN A 195 -2.39 22.68 -30.12
N SER A 196 -1.72 23.38 -31.04
CA SER A 196 -0.38 23.93 -30.83
C SER A 196 0.64 22.88 -30.35
N GLY A 197 0.60 21.67 -30.93
CA GLY A 197 1.51 20.57 -30.59
C GLY A 197 1.10 19.75 -29.36
N ILE A 198 -0.01 20.08 -28.70
CA ILE A 198 -0.53 19.34 -27.54
C ILE A 198 -1.80 18.60 -27.94
N CYS A 199 -1.90 17.32 -27.61
CA CYS A 199 -3.17 16.60 -27.80
C CYS A 199 -4.19 17.07 -26.76
N THR A 200 -5.30 17.61 -27.23
CA THR A 200 -6.39 18.09 -26.38
C THR A 200 -7.60 17.19 -26.51
N GLY A 201 -8.13 16.74 -25.37
CA GLY A 201 -9.33 15.91 -25.29
C GLY A 201 -10.52 16.57 -25.97
N GLY A 202 -11.23 15.80 -26.79
CA GLY A 202 -12.41 16.27 -27.51
C GLY A 202 -13.69 16.29 -26.67
N THR A 203 -14.79 15.80 -27.22
CA THR A 203 -16.09 15.77 -26.52
C THR A 203 -16.11 14.72 -25.43
N ALA A 204 -16.53 15.11 -24.22
CA ALA A 204 -16.61 14.18 -23.08
C ALA A 204 -17.73 13.15 -23.25
N VAL A 205 -17.45 11.90 -22.87
CA VAL A 205 -18.44 10.82 -22.73
C VAL A 205 -19.47 11.25 -21.67
N THR A 206 -20.74 11.29 -22.06
CA THR A 206 -21.85 11.59 -21.15
C THR A 206 -22.43 10.28 -20.62
N CYS A 207 -22.31 10.07 -19.32
CA CYS A 207 -22.91 8.92 -18.64
C CYS A 207 -24.28 9.31 -18.07
N THR A 208 -25.34 8.76 -18.64
CA THR A 208 -26.71 8.96 -18.13
C THR A 208 -27.04 7.93 -17.06
N ALA A 209 -27.99 8.26 -16.18
CA ALA A 209 -28.58 7.26 -15.29
C ALA A 209 -29.17 6.11 -16.11
N SER A 210 -28.96 4.87 -15.67
CA SER A 210 -29.48 3.69 -16.37
C SER A 210 -30.99 3.54 -16.21
N ASP A 211 -31.51 3.87 -15.03
CA ASP A 211 -32.93 3.87 -14.69
C ASP A 211 -33.24 4.86 -13.55
N GLN A 212 -34.45 4.80 -12.99
CA GLN A 212 -34.91 5.70 -11.93
C GLN A 212 -34.17 5.49 -10.58
N CYS A 213 -33.59 4.32 -10.38
CA CYS A 213 -32.90 3.88 -9.17
C CYS A 213 -31.38 3.96 -9.24
N HIS A 214 -30.84 4.49 -10.34
CA HIS A 214 -29.43 4.75 -10.49
C HIS A 214 -29.18 6.23 -10.75
N ASP A 215 -28.07 6.75 -10.23
CA ASP A 215 -27.61 8.08 -10.54
C ASP A 215 -26.84 8.10 -11.88
N ALA A 216 -26.68 9.29 -12.45
CA ALA A 216 -25.81 9.46 -13.60
C ALA A 216 -24.38 9.03 -13.24
N GLY A 217 -23.82 8.11 -14.03
CA GLY A 217 -22.48 7.59 -13.83
C GLY A 217 -21.37 8.62 -14.05
N THR A 218 -20.17 8.22 -13.70
CA THR A 218 -18.92 8.89 -14.11
C THR A 218 -18.18 7.98 -15.07
N CYS A 219 -17.63 8.55 -16.14
CA CYS A 219 -16.80 7.80 -17.07
C CYS A 219 -15.41 7.54 -16.46
N ASP A 220 -14.92 6.31 -16.55
CA ASP A 220 -13.56 5.92 -16.18
C ASP A 220 -12.56 6.31 -17.29
N PRO A 221 -11.57 7.20 -17.00
CA PRO A 221 -10.65 7.71 -18.01
C PRO A 221 -9.71 6.65 -18.61
N GLN A 222 -9.57 5.47 -18.01
CA GLN A 222 -8.75 4.39 -18.58
C GLN A 222 -9.54 3.47 -19.52
N THR A 223 -10.81 3.21 -19.22
CA THR A 223 -11.61 2.21 -19.91
C THR A 223 -12.72 2.80 -20.78
N GLY A 224 -13.10 4.06 -20.55
CA GLY A 224 -14.24 4.72 -21.20
C GLY A 224 -15.60 4.21 -20.69
N ALA A 225 -15.60 3.35 -19.66
CA ALA A 225 -16.81 2.76 -19.11
C ALA A 225 -17.51 3.73 -18.16
N CYS A 226 -18.82 3.86 -18.29
CA CYS A 226 -19.64 4.58 -17.34
C CYS A 226 -19.91 3.72 -16.11
N SER A 227 -19.69 4.29 -14.92
CA SER A 227 -20.19 3.67 -13.68
C SER A 227 -21.73 3.70 -13.64
N ASN A 228 -22.32 2.82 -12.83
CA ASN A 228 -23.77 2.78 -12.60
C ASN A 228 -24.06 2.82 -11.09
N PRO A 229 -23.89 3.98 -10.44
CA PRO A 229 -24.10 4.12 -9.00
C PRO A 229 -25.57 3.95 -8.62
N VAL A 230 -25.83 3.11 -7.62
CA VAL A 230 -27.16 2.88 -7.06
C VAL A 230 -27.58 4.08 -6.19
N LYS A 231 -28.82 4.57 -6.37
CA LYS A 231 -29.41 5.60 -5.51
C LYS A 231 -29.68 5.06 -4.10
N PRO A 232 -29.76 5.92 -3.06
CA PRO A 232 -30.10 5.49 -1.72
C PRO A 232 -31.40 4.68 -1.68
N SER A 233 -31.40 3.60 -0.89
CA SER A 233 -32.59 2.79 -0.66
C SER A 233 -33.74 3.64 -0.12
N GLY A 234 -34.95 3.39 -0.60
CA GLY A 234 -36.14 4.19 -0.29
C GLY A 234 -36.37 5.38 -1.24
N THR A 235 -35.48 5.63 -2.20
CA THR A 235 -35.74 6.64 -3.25
C THR A 235 -36.97 6.25 -4.05
N SER A 236 -37.91 7.18 -4.25
CA SER A 236 -39.14 6.93 -5.01
C SER A 236 -38.84 6.53 -6.44
N CYS A 237 -39.45 5.45 -6.90
CA CYS A 237 -39.45 5.00 -8.28
C CYS A 237 -40.88 4.60 -8.68
N SER A 238 -41.09 4.08 -9.88
CA SER A 238 -42.37 3.47 -10.25
C SER A 238 -42.15 2.17 -11.01
N ASP A 239 -42.86 1.13 -10.59
CA ASP A 239 -42.87 -0.18 -11.25
C ASP A 239 -43.95 -0.29 -12.36
N GLY A 240 -44.74 0.79 -12.55
CA GLY A 240 -45.84 0.84 -13.52
C GLY A 240 -47.18 0.27 -13.02
N ASN A 241 -47.27 -0.14 -11.75
CA ASN A 241 -48.50 -0.63 -11.12
C ASN A 241 -49.08 0.43 -10.16
N ALA A 242 -50.24 0.97 -10.51
CA ALA A 242 -50.92 2.00 -9.72
C ALA A 242 -51.39 1.50 -8.34
N CYS A 243 -51.50 0.18 -8.15
CA CYS A 243 -51.87 -0.41 -6.86
C CYS A 243 -50.69 -0.48 -5.86
N THR A 244 -49.47 -0.16 -6.27
CA THR A 244 -48.27 -0.15 -5.40
C THR A 244 -47.59 1.22 -5.41
N GLY A 245 -47.78 2.01 -6.48
CA GLY A 245 -47.15 3.33 -6.63
C GLY A 245 -47.77 4.50 -5.84
N ALA A 246 -48.99 4.37 -5.30
CA ALA A 246 -49.72 5.48 -4.65
C ALA A 246 -50.26 5.15 -3.26
N SER A 247 -49.80 4.06 -2.65
CA SER A 247 -50.27 3.65 -1.32
C SER A 247 -49.90 4.69 -0.25
N ALA A 248 -50.83 4.95 0.68
CA ALA A 248 -50.64 5.90 1.78
C ALA A 248 -49.50 5.50 2.73
N ASP A 249 -49.10 4.23 2.70
CA ASP A 249 -48.05 3.65 3.53
C ASP A 249 -46.66 3.63 2.85
N GLY A 250 -46.52 4.29 1.69
CA GLY A 250 -45.26 4.41 0.94
C GLY A 250 -45.35 3.72 -0.43
N GLY A 251 -45.12 4.49 -1.50
CA GLY A 251 -45.13 4.01 -2.89
C GLY A 251 -43.91 3.17 -3.27
N ASP A 252 -43.78 2.84 -4.56
CA ASP A 252 -42.64 2.07 -5.07
C ASP A 252 -41.31 2.81 -4.79
N HIS A 253 -40.30 2.04 -4.44
CA HIS A 253 -39.01 2.58 -4.03
C HIS A 253 -37.83 1.70 -4.44
N CYS A 254 -36.66 2.29 -4.50
CA CYS A 254 -35.42 1.59 -4.83
C CYS A 254 -34.93 0.78 -3.63
N ASP A 255 -34.56 -0.48 -3.84
CA ASP A 255 -33.90 -1.30 -2.83
C ASP A 255 -32.38 -1.03 -2.76
N ALA A 256 -31.65 -1.74 -1.91
CA ALA A 256 -30.20 -1.60 -1.77
C ALA A 256 -29.40 -2.10 -3.00
N ASN A 257 -30.04 -2.83 -3.90
CA ASN A 257 -29.44 -3.36 -5.12
C ASN A 257 -29.75 -2.49 -6.35
N GLY A 258 -30.46 -1.37 -6.18
CA GLY A 258 -30.84 -0.47 -7.26
C GLY A 258 -32.03 -0.96 -8.08
N GLN A 259 -32.82 -1.89 -7.55
CA GLN A 259 -34.05 -2.34 -8.19
C GLN A 259 -35.26 -1.55 -7.66
N CYS A 260 -36.14 -1.13 -8.56
CA CYS A 260 -37.43 -0.59 -8.15
C CYS A 260 -38.32 -1.73 -7.65
N VAL A 261 -38.65 -1.70 -6.36
CA VAL A 261 -39.52 -2.69 -5.70
C VAL A 261 -40.89 -2.10 -5.41
N PRO A 262 -41.96 -2.89 -5.56
CA PRO A 262 -43.33 -2.42 -5.32
C PRO A 262 -43.52 -1.97 -3.88
N GLY A 263 -44.23 -0.85 -3.70
CA GLY A 263 -44.73 -0.40 -2.41
C GLY A 263 -45.81 -1.32 -1.84
N ALA A 264 -46.35 -0.97 -0.66
CA ALA A 264 -47.45 -1.73 -0.06
C ALA A 264 -48.68 -1.71 -1.00
N ALA A 265 -49.25 -2.89 -1.28
CA ALA A 265 -50.38 -3.00 -2.19
C ALA A 265 -51.64 -2.32 -1.61
N VAL A 266 -52.38 -1.60 -2.45
CA VAL A 266 -53.68 -1.01 -2.12
C VAL A 266 -54.64 -2.10 -1.65
N VAL A 267 -55.08 -1.99 -0.40
CA VAL A 267 -56.03 -2.92 0.22
C VAL A 267 -57.45 -2.42 -0.06
N CYS A 268 -58.21 -3.20 -0.82
CA CYS A 268 -59.59 -2.90 -1.18
C CYS A 268 -60.56 -3.55 -0.20
N THR A 269 -60.96 -2.82 0.85
CA THR A 269 -61.96 -3.31 1.80
C THR A 269 -63.38 -3.27 1.22
N ALA A 270 -64.27 -4.11 1.76
CA ALA A 270 -65.69 -4.05 1.44
C ALA A 270 -66.29 -2.71 1.90
N PRO A 271 -67.12 -2.03 1.08
CA PRO A 271 -67.72 -0.75 1.43
C PRO A 271 -68.89 -0.89 2.41
N ASP A 272 -69.57 -2.04 2.40
CA ASP A 272 -70.68 -2.36 3.29
C ASP A 272 -70.82 -3.89 3.47
N GLU A 273 -71.77 -4.30 4.30
CA GLU A 273 -71.99 -5.72 4.65
C GLU A 273 -72.52 -6.56 3.48
N CYS A 274 -73.04 -5.94 2.42
CA CYS A 274 -73.60 -6.61 1.24
C CYS A 274 -72.65 -6.61 0.05
N HIS A 275 -71.43 -6.11 0.19
CA HIS A 275 -70.37 -6.17 -0.82
C HIS A 275 -69.13 -6.88 -0.26
N ASP A 276 -68.41 -7.58 -1.12
CA ASP A 276 -67.14 -8.23 -0.76
C ASP A 276 -65.96 -7.26 -0.92
N ALA A 277 -64.86 -7.60 -0.25
CA ALA A 277 -63.57 -6.94 -0.46
C ALA A 277 -63.17 -7.04 -1.94
N GLY A 278 -62.71 -5.91 -2.47
CA GLY A 278 -62.39 -5.74 -3.88
C GLY A 278 -61.04 -6.28 -4.30
N THR A 279 -60.81 -6.30 -5.61
CA THR A 279 -59.46 -6.30 -6.18
C THR A 279 -59.12 -4.92 -6.74
N CYS A 280 -57.89 -4.48 -6.52
CA CYS A 280 -57.36 -3.24 -7.07
C CYS A 280 -57.01 -3.43 -8.55
N ASN A 281 -57.41 -2.49 -9.40
CA ASN A 281 -57.01 -2.48 -10.81
C ASN A 281 -55.59 -1.89 -10.97
N PRO A 282 -54.61 -2.67 -11.48
CA PRO A 282 -53.21 -2.26 -11.54
C PRO A 282 -52.92 -1.06 -12.47
N GLN A 283 -53.86 -0.70 -13.36
CA GLN A 283 -53.69 0.47 -14.24
C GLN A 283 -54.25 1.77 -13.66
N THR A 284 -55.29 1.69 -12.82
CA THR A 284 -56.02 2.88 -12.33
C THR A 284 -55.92 3.07 -10.82
N GLY A 285 -55.48 2.06 -10.06
CA GLY A 285 -55.44 2.08 -8.60
C GLY A 285 -56.82 2.00 -7.95
N THR A 286 -57.89 1.77 -8.72
CA THR A 286 -59.28 1.77 -8.22
C THR A 286 -59.72 0.37 -7.78
N CYS A 287 -60.41 0.30 -6.65
CA CYS A 287 -60.99 -0.94 -6.13
C CYS A 287 -62.30 -1.32 -6.82
N SER A 288 -62.48 -2.60 -7.11
CA SER A 288 -63.79 -3.18 -7.43
C SER A 288 -64.59 -3.44 -6.15
N HIS A 289 -65.93 -3.46 -6.22
CA HIS A 289 -66.78 -3.82 -5.08
C HIS A 289 -67.87 -4.78 -5.56
N PRO A 290 -67.60 -6.10 -5.57
CA PRO A 290 -68.57 -7.10 -5.97
C PRO A 290 -69.70 -7.20 -4.94
N ALA A 291 -70.96 -7.24 -5.37
CA ALA A 291 -72.08 -7.51 -4.47
C ALA A 291 -72.08 -8.98 -4.02
N LYS A 292 -72.36 -9.22 -2.74
CA LYS A 292 -72.52 -10.56 -2.16
C LYS A 292 -73.76 -11.25 -2.73
N PRO A 293 -73.81 -12.60 -2.73
CA PRO A 293 -74.99 -13.34 -3.17
C PRO A 293 -76.24 -12.95 -2.38
N SER A 294 -77.39 -12.89 -3.06
CA SER A 294 -78.67 -12.65 -2.39
C SER A 294 -78.93 -13.69 -1.29
N GLY A 295 -79.31 -13.20 -0.11
CA GLY A 295 -79.49 -13.98 1.10
C GLY A 295 -78.32 -13.91 2.08
N ALA A 296 -77.20 -13.27 1.71
CA ALA A 296 -76.09 -13.01 2.63
C ALA A 296 -76.58 -12.20 3.85
N PRO A 297 -76.12 -12.51 5.08
CA PRO A 297 -76.54 -11.79 6.27
C PRO A 297 -76.01 -10.35 6.23
N CYS A 298 -76.85 -9.42 6.64
CA CYS A 298 -76.53 -8.02 6.87
C CYS A 298 -77.38 -7.51 8.04
N SER A 299 -77.20 -6.26 8.45
CA SER A 299 -78.03 -5.60 9.45
C SER A 299 -78.61 -4.29 8.91
N ASP A 300 -79.90 -4.05 9.12
CA ASP A 300 -80.55 -2.77 8.80
C ASP A 300 -80.53 -1.76 9.98
N GLY A 301 -79.96 -2.18 11.12
CA GLY A 301 -79.86 -1.37 12.34
C GLY A 301 -81.05 -1.49 13.28
N ASP A 302 -82.08 -2.30 12.98
CA ASP A 302 -83.12 -2.71 13.94
C ASP A 302 -82.78 -4.10 14.50
N ALA A 303 -82.38 -4.13 15.77
CA ALA A 303 -81.91 -5.35 16.41
C ALA A 303 -83.05 -6.33 16.76
N CYS A 304 -84.32 -5.91 16.74
CA CYS A 304 -85.44 -6.84 16.91
C CYS A 304 -85.78 -7.57 15.58
N THR A 305 -85.22 -7.18 14.42
CA THR A 305 -85.31 -7.91 13.13
C THR A 305 -83.97 -8.52 12.67
N GLY A 306 -82.84 -7.95 13.09
CA GLY A 306 -81.50 -8.40 12.71
C GLY A 306 -81.02 -9.71 13.37
N ALA A 307 -81.63 -10.15 14.47
CA ALA A 307 -81.15 -11.28 15.27
C ALA A 307 -82.21 -12.32 15.63
N SER A 308 -83.31 -12.40 14.87
CA SER A 308 -84.33 -13.42 15.13
C SER A 308 -83.84 -14.82 14.75
N ALA A 309 -84.17 -15.81 15.58
CA ALA A 309 -83.76 -17.21 15.42
C ALA A 309 -84.27 -17.87 14.12
N ASP A 310 -85.29 -17.28 13.49
CA ASP A 310 -85.84 -17.72 12.20
C ASP A 310 -85.17 -17.05 10.98
N GLY A 311 -84.12 -16.24 11.22
CA GLY A 311 -83.21 -15.67 10.23
C GLY A 311 -83.29 -14.14 10.14
N GLY A 312 -82.21 -13.45 10.54
CA GLY A 312 -82.09 -11.98 10.52
C GLY A 312 -82.02 -11.35 9.13
N ASP A 313 -81.66 -10.06 9.07
CA ASP A 313 -81.69 -9.25 7.83
C ASP A 313 -80.74 -9.81 6.76
N ARG A 314 -81.11 -9.63 5.48
CA ARG A 314 -80.41 -10.25 4.34
C ARG A 314 -80.22 -9.32 3.16
N CYS A 315 -79.15 -9.50 2.42
CA CYS A 315 -78.87 -8.78 1.19
C CYS A 315 -79.78 -9.27 0.06
N ASP A 316 -80.37 -8.34 -0.68
CA ASP A 316 -81.10 -8.63 -1.91
C ASP A 316 -80.15 -8.82 -3.10
N ALA A 317 -80.71 -9.11 -4.29
CA ALA A 317 -79.91 -9.33 -5.50
C ALA A 317 -79.21 -8.07 -6.04
N ASN A 318 -79.53 -6.89 -5.50
CA ASN A 318 -78.92 -5.61 -5.88
C ASN A 318 -77.89 -5.12 -4.83
N GLY A 319 -77.59 -5.93 -3.82
CA GLY A 319 -76.63 -5.59 -2.77
C GLY A 319 -77.19 -4.68 -1.68
N GLN A 320 -78.51 -4.66 -1.46
CA GLN A 320 -79.15 -3.86 -0.41
C GLN A 320 -79.66 -4.76 0.74
N CYS A 321 -79.50 -4.32 1.99
CA CYS A 321 -79.98 -5.04 3.17
C CYS A 321 -81.50 -4.89 3.37
N VAL A 322 -82.23 -6.00 3.63
CA VAL A 322 -83.67 -6.02 3.91
C VAL A 322 -84.01 -6.75 5.23
N PRO A 323 -84.97 -6.24 6.04
CA PRO A 323 -85.24 -6.74 7.40
C PRO A 323 -85.82 -8.16 7.52
N GLY A 324 -85.44 -8.86 8.60
CA GLY A 324 -85.95 -10.18 9.02
C GLY A 324 -87.23 -10.17 9.90
N PRO A 325 -87.70 -11.34 10.38
CA PRO A 325 -88.86 -11.46 11.27
C PRO A 325 -88.54 -11.06 12.74
N ALA A 326 -89.53 -10.63 13.53
CA ALA A 326 -89.31 -10.00 14.85
C ALA A 326 -89.11 -10.97 16.05
N VAL A 327 -88.30 -10.57 17.06
CA VAL A 327 -87.90 -11.34 18.28
C VAL A 327 -88.99 -11.48 19.36
N VAL A 328 -89.02 -12.63 20.09
CA VAL A 328 -89.91 -12.97 21.23
C VAL A 328 -89.10 -13.31 22.51
N CYS A 329 -89.55 -12.92 23.71
CA CYS A 329 -88.72 -12.81 24.92
C CYS A 329 -89.11 -13.70 26.14
N THR A 330 -88.16 -14.42 26.74
CA THR A 330 -88.31 -15.33 27.92
C THR A 330 -87.32 -14.98 29.07
N ALA A 331 -87.30 -15.70 30.21
CA ALA A 331 -86.42 -15.37 31.38
C ALA A 331 -84.96 -15.83 31.15
N PRO A 332 -83.92 -15.04 31.53
CA PRO A 332 -82.57 -15.22 31.00
C PRO A 332 -81.62 -16.03 31.90
N ASP A 333 -81.72 -15.95 33.22
CA ASP A 333 -80.72 -16.52 34.12
C ASP A 333 -81.25 -16.89 35.52
N GLN A 334 -80.34 -17.35 36.38
CA GLN A 334 -80.65 -17.84 37.71
C GLN A 334 -81.06 -16.73 38.70
N CYS A 335 -80.71 -15.47 38.43
CA CYS A 335 -81.08 -14.30 39.21
C CYS A 335 -82.22 -13.45 38.55
N HIS A 336 -82.93 -13.89 37.49
CA HIS A 336 -83.98 -13.09 36.79
C HIS A 336 -85.26 -13.84 36.28
N ASP A 337 -86.33 -13.07 35.91
CA ASP A 337 -87.64 -13.47 35.33
C ASP A 337 -87.81 -13.01 33.82
N ALA A 338 -88.93 -13.35 33.13
CA ALA A 338 -89.17 -13.09 31.67
C ALA A 338 -89.75 -11.69 31.30
N GLY A 339 -89.50 -11.14 30.09
CA GLY A 339 -90.02 -9.80 29.66
C GLY A 339 -90.10 -9.47 28.13
N THR A 340 -89.83 -8.23 27.65
CA THR A 340 -90.19 -7.66 26.29
C THR A 340 -89.01 -7.02 25.49
N CYS A 341 -88.99 -7.07 24.12
CA CYS A 341 -87.86 -6.62 23.22
C CYS A 341 -87.79 -5.09 22.99
N ASP A 342 -86.58 -4.51 23.04
CA ASP A 342 -86.26 -3.13 22.65
C ASP A 342 -85.67 -3.05 21.23
N PRO A 343 -86.23 -2.25 20.29
CA PRO A 343 -85.80 -2.18 18.89
C PRO A 343 -84.39 -1.63 18.64
N GLN A 344 -83.77 -0.91 19.59
CA GLN A 344 -82.38 -0.44 19.40
C GLN A 344 -81.33 -1.50 19.77
N THR A 345 -81.68 -2.44 20.65
CA THR A 345 -80.73 -3.43 21.20
C THR A 345 -81.11 -4.87 20.90
N GLY A 346 -82.36 -5.13 20.47
CA GLY A 346 -82.91 -6.46 20.28
C GLY A 346 -83.13 -7.21 21.60
N THR A 347 -82.94 -6.54 22.74
CA THR A 347 -82.89 -7.20 24.05
C THR A 347 -84.23 -7.22 24.73
N CYS A 348 -84.52 -8.37 25.32
CA CYS A 348 -85.66 -8.60 26.17
C CYS A 348 -85.44 -7.98 27.57
N SER A 349 -86.47 -7.39 28.17
CA SER A 349 -86.42 -6.93 29.56
C SER A 349 -86.44 -8.12 30.53
N HIS A 350 -85.72 -8.06 31.65
CA HIS A 350 -85.62 -9.17 32.61
C HIS A 350 -85.62 -8.70 34.08
N PRO A 351 -86.69 -8.93 34.88
CA PRO A 351 -86.76 -8.52 36.29
C PRO A 351 -85.90 -9.38 37.24
N ALA A 352 -85.27 -8.80 38.27
CA ALA A 352 -84.26 -9.44 39.14
C ALA A 352 -84.77 -10.08 40.46
N LYS A 353 -84.06 -11.12 40.93
CA LYS A 353 -84.24 -11.85 42.21
C LYS A 353 -83.42 -11.24 43.37
N PRO A 354 -83.73 -11.55 44.65
CA PRO A 354 -83.16 -10.87 45.83
C PRO A 354 -81.66 -11.13 46.14
N SER A 355 -81.07 -10.25 46.95
CA SER A 355 -79.65 -10.23 47.37
C SER A 355 -79.25 -11.43 48.25
N GLY A 356 -78.05 -11.98 48.01
CA GLY A 356 -77.41 -13.09 48.73
C GLY A 356 -77.69 -14.48 48.16
N ALA A 357 -78.45 -14.61 47.06
CA ALA A 357 -78.70 -15.90 46.43
C ALA A 357 -77.41 -16.45 45.78
N PRO A 358 -77.12 -17.75 45.88
CA PRO A 358 -75.91 -18.31 45.28
C PRO A 358 -76.00 -18.27 43.76
N CYS A 359 -74.89 -17.91 43.12
CA CYS A 359 -74.73 -17.87 41.67
C CYS A 359 -73.24 -18.09 41.34
N SER A 360 -72.90 -18.16 40.06
CA SER A 360 -71.51 -18.22 39.59
C SER A 360 -71.32 -17.22 38.45
N ASP A 361 -70.22 -16.49 38.46
CA ASP A 361 -69.87 -15.52 37.41
C ASP A 361 -69.16 -16.17 36.20
N GLY A 362 -68.74 -17.44 36.35
CA GLY A 362 -68.07 -18.22 35.31
C GLY A 362 -66.56 -17.94 35.17
N ASP A 363 -65.95 -17.14 36.04
CA ASP A 363 -64.52 -16.83 36.03
C ASP A 363 -63.75 -17.69 37.05
N ALA A 364 -62.75 -18.45 36.60
CA ALA A 364 -61.94 -19.29 37.47
C ALA A 364 -60.89 -18.50 38.28
N CYS A 365 -60.67 -17.21 37.96
CA CYS A 365 -59.76 -16.30 38.68
C CYS A 365 -60.47 -15.55 39.84
N THR A 366 -61.77 -15.80 40.11
CA THR A 366 -62.58 -15.25 41.22
C THR A 366 -63.11 -16.39 42.13
N LEU A 367 -63.28 -16.12 43.44
CA LEU A 367 -63.69 -17.15 44.42
C LEU A 367 -64.87 -16.72 45.30
N ALA A 368 -65.99 -17.48 45.25
CA ALA A 368 -67.20 -17.42 46.08
C ALA A 368 -68.21 -16.27 45.77
N ASP A 369 -68.98 -16.44 44.69
CA ASP A 369 -69.85 -15.39 44.11
C ASP A 369 -71.31 -15.44 44.62
N THR A 370 -72.01 -14.29 44.64
CA THR A 370 -73.40 -14.18 45.14
C THR A 370 -74.24 -13.16 44.34
N CYS A 371 -75.56 -13.36 44.21
CA CYS A 371 -76.45 -12.39 43.54
C CYS A 371 -76.56 -11.15 44.44
N ASP A 372 -76.35 -9.96 43.92
CA ASP A 372 -76.37 -8.70 44.69
C ASP A 372 -77.78 -8.17 45.00
N GLY A 373 -78.82 -8.77 44.41
CA GLY A 373 -80.22 -8.34 44.53
C GLY A 373 -80.68 -7.33 43.49
N ALA A 374 -79.78 -6.91 42.61
CA ALA A 374 -80.07 -6.22 41.35
C ALA A 374 -80.03 -7.20 40.15
N GLY A 375 -79.91 -8.50 40.44
CA GLY A 375 -79.91 -9.59 39.45
C GLY A 375 -78.51 -9.98 38.97
N ILE A 376 -77.46 -9.39 39.54
CA ILE A 376 -76.09 -9.62 39.08
C ILE A 376 -75.40 -10.58 40.04
N CYS A 377 -74.77 -11.61 39.47
CA CYS A 377 -73.84 -12.43 40.22
C CYS A 377 -72.52 -11.69 40.41
N VAL A 378 -72.18 -11.31 41.64
CA VAL A 378 -70.96 -10.56 41.95
C VAL A 378 -69.83 -11.48 42.37
N ALA A 379 -68.69 -11.27 41.70
CA ALA A 379 -67.43 -11.97 41.87
C ALA A 379 -66.84 -11.81 43.28
N GLY A 380 -66.28 -12.89 43.81
CA GLY A 380 -65.45 -12.84 45.02
C GLY A 380 -64.00 -12.40 44.78
N SER A 381 -63.08 -12.78 45.67
CA SER A 381 -61.70 -12.22 45.70
C SER A 381 -60.82 -12.68 44.51
N PRO A 382 -59.93 -11.82 43.94
CA PRO A 382 -59.09 -12.16 42.78
C PRO A 382 -57.84 -13.01 43.09
N ARG A 383 -57.34 -13.75 42.08
CA ARG A 383 -56.10 -14.57 42.10
C ARG A 383 -54.83 -13.76 41.76
N ASP A 384 -53.69 -14.01 42.42
CA ASP A 384 -52.40 -13.27 42.26
C ASP A 384 -51.43 -13.96 41.28
N CYS A 385 -50.80 -13.21 40.35
CA CYS A 385 -50.02 -13.72 39.19
C CYS A 385 -48.62 -13.05 39.00
N THR A 386 -48.00 -12.53 40.06
CA THR A 386 -46.68 -11.86 39.98
C THR A 386 -45.54 -12.91 39.90
N PRO A 387 -44.67 -12.92 38.87
CA PRO A 387 -43.55 -13.86 38.79
C PRO A 387 -42.35 -13.41 39.63
N ASP A 388 -41.59 -14.39 40.16
CA ASP A 388 -40.43 -14.16 41.05
C ASP A 388 -39.10 -13.88 40.29
N ASP A 389 -39.07 -14.00 38.95
CA ASP A 389 -37.87 -13.90 38.10
C ASP A 389 -37.71 -12.50 37.42
N PRO A 390 -36.60 -11.77 37.64
CA PRO A 390 -36.38 -10.42 37.10
C PRO A 390 -36.11 -10.33 35.59
N CYS A 391 -35.80 -11.44 34.89
CA CYS A 391 -35.62 -11.44 33.42
C CYS A 391 -36.95 -11.74 32.67
N GLN A 392 -38.06 -11.94 33.39
CA GLN A 392 -39.40 -12.20 32.84
C GLN A 392 -40.37 -11.04 33.13
N GLN A 393 -41.42 -10.92 32.32
CA GLN A 393 -42.58 -10.06 32.58
C GLN A 393 -43.87 -10.87 32.38
N SER A 394 -44.78 -10.86 33.38
CA SER A 394 -46.17 -11.35 33.24
C SER A 394 -47.14 -10.17 33.13
N SER A 395 -48.32 -10.39 32.55
CA SER A 395 -49.38 -9.38 32.60
C SER A 395 -50.83 -9.88 32.74
N THR A 396 -51.13 -11.19 32.78
CA THR A 396 -52.55 -11.67 32.79
C THR A 396 -52.78 -13.10 33.34
N CYS A 397 -53.85 -13.29 34.14
CA CYS A 397 -54.51 -14.57 34.51
C CYS A 397 -55.48 -14.97 33.38
N ASP A 398 -55.45 -16.22 32.94
CA ASP A 398 -56.43 -16.78 32.00
C ASP A 398 -57.75 -17.05 32.73
N SER A 399 -58.81 -16.30 32.40
CA SER A 399 -60.11 -16.40 33.07
C SER A 399 -60.86 -17.71 32.78
N ALA A 400 -60.47 -18.47 31.75
CA ALA A 400 -61.09 -19.75 31.41
C ALA A 400 -60.46 -20.93 32.16
N THR A 401 -59.17 -20.89 32.47
CA THR A 401 -58.46 -21.99 33.16
C THR A 401 -57.95 -21.64 34.55
N GLY A 402 -57.74 -20.36 34.84
CA GLY A 402 -57.16 -19.84 36.07
C GLY A 402 -55.63 -19.79 36.11
N ASP A 403 -54.94 -19.99 34.97
CA ASP A 403 -53.47 -20.06 34.85
C ASP A 403 -52.81 -18.69 34.51
N CYS A 404 -51.60 -18.41 34.99
CA CYS A 404 -50.89 -17.14 34.74
C CYS A 404 -49.90 -17.25 33.54
N VAL A 405 -49.87 -16.24 32.64
CA VAL A 405 -49.01 -16.23 31.42
C VAL A 405 -47.79 -15.29 31.58
N VAL A 406 -46.57 -15.80 31.30
CA VAL A 406 -45.25 -15.11 31.40
C VAL A 406 -44.51 -15.01 30.05
N THR A 407 -43.81 -13.89 29.80
CA THR A 407 -43.03 -13.60 28.55
C THR A 407 -41.66 -12.95 28.83
N ALA A 408 -40.67 -13.10 27.92
CA ALA A 408 -39.28 -12.63 28.08
C ALA A 408 -39.04 -11.18 27.60
N LYS A 409 -38.14 -10.44 28.28
CA LYS A 409 -37.78 -9.03 28.00
C LYS A 409 -36.47 -8.92 27.16
N ALA A 410 -36.35 -7.92 26.28
CA ALA A 410 -35.09 -7.64 25.55
C ALA A 410 -34.09 -6.84 26.41
N VAL A 411 -32.82 -7.29 26.53
CA VAL A 411 -31.82 -6.76 27.49
C VAL A 411 -30.39 -6.71 26.89
N ASN A 412 -29.54 -5.81 27.40
CA ASN A 412 -28.11 -5.66 27.10
C ASN A 412 -27.28 -6.81 27.74
N CYS A 413 -26.32 -7.38 27.01
CA CYS A 413 -25.62 -8.64 27.37
C CYS A 413 -24.57 -8.53 28.50
N ASP A 414 -24.34 -7.34 29.05
CA ASP A 414 -23.38 -7.12 30.14
C ASP A 414 -23.99 -7.35 31.54
N ASP A 415 -25.30 -7.63 31.64
CA ASP A 415 -25.96 -7.94 32.91
C ASP A 415 -25.88 -9.44 33.22
N ALA A 416 -25.11 -9.80 34.26
CA ALA A 416 -24.78 -11.17 34.65
C ALA A 416 -25.99 -12.06 34.98
N LEU A 417 -27.19 -11.48 35.10
CA LEU A 417 -28.42 -12.21 35.43
C LEU A 417 -29.21 -12.68 34.20
N CYS A 418 -28.96 -12.15 33.00
CA CYS A 418 -29.72 -12.50 31.79
C CYS A 418 -28.84 -13.06 30.63
N SER A 419 -27.62 -13.53 30.93
CA SER A 419 -26.61 -13.98 29.95
C SER A 419 -26.96 -15.28 29.21
N GLU A 420 -27.93 -16.08 29.68
CA GLU A 420 -28.37 -17.33 29.03
C GLU A 420 -29.54 -17.15 28.03
N ASN A 421 -29.90 -15.90 27.71
CA ASN A 421 -31.01 -15.63 26.78
C ASN A 421 -30.64 -16.01 25.32
N PRO A 422 -31.44 -16.83 24.61
CA PRO A 422 -31.17 -17.28 23.24
C PRO A 422 -31.18 -16.15 22.18
N SER A 423 -31.52 -14.91 22.56
CA SER A 423 -31.45 -13.72 21.70
C SER A 423 -30.06 -13.05 21.70
N CYS A 424 -29.13 -13.52 22.54
CA CYS A 424 -27.77 -13.02 22.61
C CYS A 424 -26.91 -13.64 21.50
N ILE A 425 -26.41 -12.81 20.57
CA ILE A 425 -25.39 -13.24 19.58
C ILE A 425 -24.02 -13.14 20.27
N PRO A 426 -23.22 -14.21 20.38
CA PRO A 426 -21.85 -14.14 20.91
C PRO A 426 -20.99 -13.19 20.06
N ARG A 427 -20.18 -12.36 20.71
CA ARG A 427 -19.11 -11.60 20.03
C ARG A 427 -18.06 -12.61 19.57
N VAL A 428 -17.61 -12.51 18.31
CA VAL A 428 -16.55 -13.36 17.74
C VAL A 428 -15.20 -12.67 17.94
N GLU A 429 -14.19 -13.41 18.35
CA GLU A 429 -12.84 -12.89 18.57
C GLU A 429 -12.19 -12.39 17.26
N ILE A 430 -11.63 -11.18 17.28
CA ILE A 430 -10.81 -10.69 16.16
C ILE A 430 -9.36 -11.04 16.46
N CYS A 431 -8.93 -12.18 15.93
CA CYS A 431 -7.65 -12.87 16.19
C CYS A 431 -6.32 -12.10 15.98
N ASP A 432 -6.38 -10.81 15.63
CA ASP A 432 -5.23 -9.98 15.27
C ASP A 432 -5.36 -8.51 15.73
N ASN A 433 -6.19 -8.23 16.74
CA ASN A 433 -6.40 -6.89 17.27
C ASN A 433 -5.89 -6.71 18.72
N CYS A 434 -5.43 -7.72 19.42
CA CYS A 434 -4.98 -7.70 20.82
C CYS A 434 -6.02 -7.19 21.83
N ILE A 435 -7.30 -7.33 21.53
CA ILE A 435 -8.41 -7.05 22.43
C ILE A 435 -9.10 -8.40 22.66
N ASP A 436 -9.52 -8.63 23.90
CA ASP A 436 -10.47 -9.68 24.23
C ASP A 436 -11.86 -9.21 23.76
N ASP A 437 -12.22 -9.51 22.50
CA ASP A 437 -13.45 -9.01 21.87
C ASP A 437 -14.68 -9.77 22.34
N ASN A 438 -14.51 -11.02 22.76
CA ASN A 438 -15.57 -11.90 23.23
C ASN A 438 -15.74 -11.92 24.77
N GLY A 439 -14.78 -11.36 25.51
CA GLY A 439 -14.81 -11.20 26.96
C GLY A 439 -14.43 -12.45 27.75
N ASP A 440 -13.80 -13.44 27.11
CA ASP A 440 -13.47 -14.73 27.74
C ASP A 440 -12.13 -14.72 28.51
N GLY A 441 -11.40 -13.60 28.43
CA GLY A 441 -10.11 -13.38 29.07
C GLY A 441 -8.91 -13.89 28.25
N LEU A 442 -9.13 -14.40 27.04
CA LEU A 442 -8.13 -14.74 26.05
C LEU A 442 -8.08 -13.64 24.98
N VAL A 443 -6.95 -13.56 24.30
CA VAL A 443 -6.69 -12.47 23.35
C VAL A 443 -6.03 -13.03 22.11
N ASP A 444 -6.50 -12.62 20.94
CA ASP A 444 -5.96 -13.01 19.65
C ASP A 444 -5.79 -14.55 19.55
N ARG A 445 -4.62 -15.03 19.15
CA ARG A 445 -4.33 -16.45 18.91
C ARG A 445 -4.12 -17.28 20.16
N ASP A 446 -4.24 -16.67 21.35
CA ASP A 446 -4.38 -17.41 22.60
C ASP A 446 -5.83 -17.91 22.79
N ASP A 447 -6.80 -17.33 22.06
CA ASP A 447 -8.20 -17.75 22.00
C ASP A 447 -8.38 -19.02 21.11
N PRO A 448 -9.13 -20.05 21.56
CA PRO A 448 -9.45 -21.25 20.78
C PRO A 448 -10.26 -21.03 19.50
N GLU A 449 -11.00 -19.92 19.38
CA GLU A 449 -11.73 -19.51 18.17
C GLU A 449 -10.78 -19.10 17.04
N CYS A 450 -9.52 -18.78 17.39
CA CYS A 450 -8.49 -18.35 16.46
C CYS A 450 -7.63 -19.50 15.91
N VAL A 451 -7.01 -19.26 14.76
CA VAL A 451 -6.11 -20.25 14.14
C VAL A 451 -4.91 -20.48 15.06
N PRO A 452 -4.67 -21.73 15.50
CA PRO A 452 -3.64 -22.03 16.47
C PRO A 452 -2.26 -21.66 15.95
N MET A 453 -1.38 -21.24 16.86
CA MET A 453 0.02 -20.97 16.56
C MET A 453 0.78 -22.24 16.18
N ALA A 454 1.82 -22.10 15.36
CA ALA A 454 2.68 -23.22 15.02
C ALA A 454 3.46 -23.70 16.26
N ASP A 455 3.25 -24.95 16.64
CA ASP A 455 3.92 -25.59 17.78
C ASP A 455 4.64 -26.89 17.35
N GLY A 456 5.97 -26.86 17.42
CA GLY A 456 6.83 -28.02 17.17
C GLY A 456 7.04 -28.93 18.38
N ARG A 457 6.43 -28.65 19.54
CA ARG A 457 6.52 -29.41 20.80
C ARG A 457 7.95 -29.66 21.25
N GLY A 458 8.83 -28.69 21.02
CA GLY A 458 10.26 -28.75 21.29
C GLY A 458 11.06 -29.66 20.35
N ALA A 459 10.46 -30.15 19.27
CA ALA A 459 11.13 -30.96 18.25
C ALA A 459 11.67 -30.12 17.08
N GLY A 460 12.78 -30.60 16.51
CA GLY A 460 13.40 -30.07 15.30
C GLY A 460 13.20 -30.99 14.10
N ILE A 461 13.78 -30.61 12.96
CA ILE A 461 13.62 -31.28 11.64
C ILE A 461 14.29 -32.67 11.55
N GLY A 462 15.04 -33.10 12.59
CA GLY A 462 15.62 -34.44 12.70
C GLY A 462 17.02 -34.64 12.11
N ASP A 463 17.48 -33.79 11.17
CA ASP A 463 18.89 -33.72 10.74
C ASP A 463 19.52 -32.39 11.20
N PRO A 464 20.31 -32.40 12.29
CA PRO A 464 20.84 -31.16 12.86
C PRO A 464 21.91 -30.47 12.01
N LYS A 465 22.64 -31.22 11.18
CA LYS A 465 23.84 -30.71 10.49
C LYS A 465 23.52 -30.09 9.14
N LEU A 466 22.57 -30.66 8.40
CA LEU A 466 22.18 -30.15 7.07
C LEU A 466 20.84 -29.43 7.15
N ARG A 467 19.72 -30.13 7.39
CA ARG A 467 18.38 -29.54 7.39
C ARG A 467 18.20 -28.49 8.48
N GLY A 468 18.55 -28.82 9.72
CA GLY A 468 18.47 -27.90 10.86
C GLY A 468 19.36 -26.66 10.69
N LYS A 469 20.55 -26.82 10.11
CA LYS A 469 21.44 -25.69 9.79
C LYS A 469 20.88 -24.81 8.67
N SER A 470 20.33 -25.39 7.61
CA SER A 470 19.68 -24.65 6.53
C SER A 470 18.46 -23.88 7.03
N ALA A 471 17.57 -24.51 7.80
CA ALA A 471 16.42 -23.88 8.41
C ALA A 471 16.83 -22.72 9.34
N THR A 472 17.83 -22.92 10.20
CA THR A 472 18.34 -21.84 11.08
C THR A 472 18.92 -20.66 10.30
N ASN A 473 19.60 -20.91 9.17
CA ASN A 473 20.15 -19.82 8.35
C ASN A 473 19.06 -19.06 7.57
N CYS A 474 18.04 -19.79 7.09
CA CYS A 474 16.87 -19.21 6.45
C CYS A 474 16.09 -18.34 7.43
N GLU A 475 15.73 -18.88 8.59
CA GLU A 475 15.11 -18.17 9.71
C GLU A 475 15.89 -16.90 10.06
N ALA A 476 17.20 -17.01 10.30
CA ALA A 476 18.03 -15.86 10.64
C ALA A 476 18.04 -14.79 9.54
N THR A 477 17.91 -15.19 8.28
CA THR A 477 17.81 -14.27 7.14
C THR A 477 16.45 -13.58 7.11
N MET A 478 15.35 -14.33 7.20
CA MET A 478 13.98 -13.79 7.31
C MET A 478 13.93 -12.76 8.44
N ARG A 479 14.37 -13.15 9.64
CA ARG A 479 14.46 -12.28 10.82
C ARG A 479 15.21 -10.97 10.61
N SER A 480 16.36 -11.07 9.95
CA SER A 480 17.20 -9.90 9.69
C SER A 480 16.66 -9.01 8.57
N ALA A 481 15.94 -9.59 7.61
CA ALA A 481 15.33 -8.90 6.48
C ALA A 481 14.05 -8.19 6.92
N GLY A 482 13.18 -8.88 7.64
CA GLY A 482 11.95 -8.38 8.25
C GLY A 482 12.22 -7.23 9.21
N LEU A 483 13.12 -7.42 10.20
CA LEU A 483 13.53 -6.33 11.09
C LEU A 483 14.04 -5.09 10.34
N ARG A 484 14.84 -5.28 9.29
CA ARG A 484 15.36 -4.15 8.49
C ARG A 484 14.24 -3.46 7.70
N LEU A 485 13.32 -4.24 7.13
CA LEU A 485 12.14 -3.74 6.44
C LEU A 485 11.29 -2.89 7.38
N ALA A 486 11.00 -3.41 8.57
CA ALA A 486 10.20 -2.71 9.58
C ALA A 486 10.87 -1.42 10.07
N GLN A 487 12.15 -1.48 10.43
CA GLN A 487 12.88 -0.31 10.94
C GLN A 487 12.99 0.82 9.91
N VAL A 488 13.28 0.51 8.65
CA VAL A 488 13.43 1.52 7.61
C VAL A 488 12.07 2.06 7.19
N THR A 489 11.04 1.22 7.09
CA THR A 489 9.67 1.66 6.77
C THR A 489 9.15 2.60 7.85
N ARG A 490 9.19 2.20 9.14
CA ARG A 490 8.78 3.05 10.28
C ARG A 490 9.49 4.39 10.29
N LYS A 491 10.82 4.38 10.07
CA LYS A 491 11.64 5.61 10.03
C LYS A 491 11.19 6.54 8.91
N ARG A 492 10.84 6.01 7.74
CA ARG A 492 10.42 6.83 6.59
C ARG A 492 9.03 7.41 6.76
N LEU A 493 8.09 6.62 7.29
CA LEU A 493 6.77 7.10 7.70
C LEU A 493 6.91 8.28 8.69
N GLN A 494 7.73 8.10 9.73
CA GLN A 494 8.01 9.16 10.71
C GLN A 494 8.62 10.40 10.05
N GLN A 495 9.62 10.22 9.18
CA GLN A 495 10.30 11.34 8.53
C GLN A 495 9.40 12.17 7.61
N CYS A 496 8.44 11.51 6.97
CA CYS A 496 7.43 12.19 6.17
C CYS A 496 6.43 12.92 7.07
N SER A 497 5.82 12.20 8.01
CA SER A 497 4.85 12.74 8.95
C SER A 497 5.40 13.93 9.76
N ASP A 498 6.62 13.83 10.30
CA ASP A 498 7.28 14.93 11.01
C ASP A 498 7.50 16.16 10.11
N ALA A 499 7.77 15.96 8.81
CA ALA A 499 7.99 17.05 7.87
C ALA A 499 6.69 17.81 7.57
N VAL A 500 5.61 17.07 7.32
CA VAL A 500 4.28 17.65 7.08
C VAL A 500 3.74 18.30 8.36
N PHE A 501 3.81 17.60 9.50
CA PHE A 501 3.35 18.10 10.79
C PHE A 501 4.06 19.40 11.18
N LYS A 502 5.36 19.48 10.91
CA LYS A 502 6.13 20.71 11.15
C LYS A 502 5.62 21.88 10.30
N CYS A 503 5.24 21.65 9.04
CA CYS A 503 4.69 22.71 8.20
C CYS A 503 3.35 23.20 8.75
N ILE A 504 2.39 22.31 8.98
CA ILE A 504 1.05 22.72 9.46
C ILE A 504 1.09 23.39 10.84
N GLN A 505 1.98 22.96 11.74
CA GLN A 505 2.06 23.53 13.08
C GLN A 505 2.88 24.82 13.16
N GLN A 506 3.99 24.94 12.42
CA GLN A 506 4.93 26.08 12.57
C GLN A 506 4.81 27.12 11.46
N LYS A 507 4.20 26.75 10.33
CA LYS A 507 4.04 27.57 9.14
C LYS A 507 2.67 27.29 8.49
N PRO A 508 1.56 27.52 9.22
CA PRO A 508 0.23 27.42 8.60
C PRO A 508 0.19 28.34 7.36
N ASP A 509 -0.48 27.88 6.31
CA ASP A 509 -0.67 28.58 5.03
C ASP A 509 0.58 28.78 4.14
N ASP A 510 1.75 28.24 4.51
CA ASP A 510 2.95 28.23 3.67
C ASP A 510 2.93 27.04 2.70
N ALA A 511 2.27 27.19 1.55
CA ALA A 511 2.19 26.17 0.49
C ALA A 511 3.58 25.65 0.07
N GLY A 512 4.58 26.54 -0.01
CA GLY A 512 5.95 26.16 -0.35
C GLY A 512 6.65 25.30 0.72
N CYS A 513 6.21 25.36 1.99
CA CYS A 513 6.61 24.40 3.02
C CYS A 513 6.06 23.01 2.71
N LEU A 514 4.76 22.93 2.43
CA LEU A 514 4.07 21.67 2.14
C LEU A 514 4.61 21.00 0.88
N ASP A 515 4.87 21.74 -0.20
CA ASP A 515 5.43 21.17 -1.44
C ASP A 515 6.82 20.54 -1.22
N LYS A 516 7.65 21.17 -0.37
CA LYS A 516 8.96 20.61 0.02
C LYS A 516 8.80 19.35 0.87
N ALA A 517 7.81 19.32 1.77
CA ALA A 517 7.49 18.13 2.55
C ALA A 517 7.00 16.99 1.63
N ARG A 518 6.09 17.27 0.69
CA ARG A 518 5.60 16.31 -0.31
C ARG A 518 6.71 15.71 -1.15
N THR A 519 7.56 16.55 -1.74
CA THR A 519 8.73 16.10 -2.52
C THR A 519 9.62 15.14 -1.71
N ARG A 520 9.82 15.44 -0.42
CA ARG A 520 10.59 14.59 0.48
C ARG A 520 9.88 13.26 0.74
N CYS A 521 8.58 13.27 1.01
CA CYS A 521 7.77 12.09 1.24
C CYS A 521 7.74 11.14 0.04
N VAL A 522 7.48 11.65 -1.18
CA VAL A 522 7.53 10.89 -2.44
C VAL A 522 8.88 10.20 -2.61
N LYS A 523 9.99 10.90 -2.33
CA LYS A 523 11.34 10.32 -2.40
C LYS A 523 11.56 9.19 -1.38
N LEU A 524 11.03 9.34 -0.16
CA LEU A 524 11.13 8.31 0.89
C LEU A 524 10.31 7.06 0.53
N ALA A 525 9.12 7.27 -0.04
CA ALA A 525 8.23 6.21 -0.53
C ALA A 525 8.84 5.44 -1.70
N ALA A 526 9.33 6.15 -2.73
CA ALA A 526 10.01 5.54 -3.88
C ALA A 526 11.23 4.70 -3.45
N ALA A 527 11.93 5.07 -2.38
CA ALA A 527 13.04 4.27 -1.90
C ALA A 527 12.59 2.93 -1.26
N LEU A 528 11.30 2.74 -0.93
CA LEU A 528 10.74 1.49 -0.40
C LEU A 528 10.37 0.56 -1.56
N THR A 529 9.66 1.11 -2.55
CA THR A 529 8.98 0.38 -3.64
C THR A 529 9.64 0.49 -5.02
N GLY A 530 10.67 1.34 -5.18
CA GLY A 530 11.29 1.72 -6.46
C GLY A 530 12.07 0.61 -7.19
N GLY A 531 11.34 -0.42 -7.61
CA GLY A 531 11.81 -1.55 -8.41
C GLY A 531 12.93 -2.35 -7.73
N PRO A 532 13.91 -2.89 -8.49
CA PRO A 532 14.91 -3.83 -7.99
C PRO A 532 15.88 -3.24 -6.94
N LYS A 533 15.95 -1.90 -6.85
CA LYS A 533 16.76 -1.19 -5.85
C LYS A 533 15.96 -0.85 -4.58
N GLY A 534 14.64 -1.04 -4.60
CA GLY A 534 13.74 -0.85 -3.47
C GLY A 534 14.09 -1.74 -2.29
N LEU A 535 13.66 -1.35 -1.09
CA LEU A 535 13.95 -2.11 0.12
C LEU A 535 13.23 -3.47 0.12
N ILE A 536 11.99 -3.49 -0.38
CA ILE A 536 11.18 -4.72 -0.50
C ILE A 536 11.88 -5.72 -1.41
N ALA A 537 12.22 -5.33 -2.64
CA ALA A 537 12.95 -6.18 -3.59
C ALA A 537 14.28 -6.72 -3.03
N LYS A 538 15.00 -5.91 -2.26
CA LYS A 538 16.23 -6.33 -1.56
C LYS A 538 15.97 -7.36 -0.48
N ALA A 539 14.89 -7.23 0.29
CA ALA A 539 14.49 -8.20 1.31
C ALA A 539 14.10 -9.54 0.64
N THR A 540 13.23 -9.50 -0.37
CA THR A 540 12.81 -10.68 -1.16
C THR A 540 14.02 -11.40 -1.73
N THR A 541 14.92 -10.69 -2.43
CA THR A 541 16.14 -11.27 -3.00
C THR A 541 17.04 -11.94 -1.95
N LYS A 542 17.12 -11.37 -0.75
CA LYS A 542 17.95 -11.91 0.34
C LYS A 542 17.36 -13.20 0.89
N ILE A 543 16.04 -13.24 1.09
CA ILE A 543 15.31 -14.43 1.56
C ILE A 543 15.41 -15.56 0.53
N SER A 544 15.09 -15.28 -0.74
CA SER A 544 15.17 -16.27 -1.82
C SER A 544 16.57 -16.87 -1.96
N LYS A 545 17.65 -16.09 -1.79
CA LYS A 545 19.03 -16.60 -1.83
C LYS A 545 19.41 -17.49 -0.64
N SER A 546 18.85 -17.22 0.54
CA SER A 546 19.17 -17.96 1.76
C SER A 546 18.36 -19.24 1.92
N CYS A 547 17.08 -19.20 1.51
CA CYS A 547 16.12 -20.30 1.71
C CYS A 547 15.95 -21.13 0.44
N GLY A 548 15.99 -20.48 -0.73
CA GLY A 548 15.82 -21.09 -2.03
C GLY A 548 17.09 -21.80 -2.54
N PRO A 549 17.10 -22.21 -3.82
CA PRO A 549 18.17 -23.01 -4.37
C PRO A 549 19.45 -22.21 -4.58
N LYS A 550 20.62 -22.86 -4.40
CA LYS A 550 21.94 -22.22 -4.56
C LYS A 550 22.19 -21.75 -6.00
N LYS A 551 21.61 -22.44 -6.99
CA LYS A 551 21.64 -22.14 -8.43
C LYS A 551 20.32 -22.60 -9.05
N ALA A 552 19.94 -22.02 -10.19
CA ALA A 552 18.78 -22.48 -10.95
C ALA A 552 18.89 -23.99 -11.27
N GLY A 553 17.77 -24.72 -11.14
CA GLY A 553 17.71 -26.17 -11.39
C GLY A 553 18.17 -27.07 -10.24
N LEU A 554 18.61 -26.53 -9.10
CA LEU A 554 18.89 -27.31 -7.88
C LEU A 554 17.69 -27.31 -6.92
N PRO A 555 17.57 -28.29 -6.02
CA PRO A 555 16.59 -28.25 -4.95
C PRO A 555 16.85 -27.06 -3.99
N PRO A 556 15.79 -26.54 -3.34
CA PRO A 556 15.92 -25.47 -2.37
C PRO A 556 16.70 -25.92 -1.13
N ARG A 557 17.30 -24.97 -0.41
CA ARG A 557 18.07 -25.26 0.82
C ARG A 557 17.17 -25.70 1.98
N VAL A 558 15.96 -25.17 2.01
CA VAL A 558 14.89 -25.57 2.93
C VAL A 558 13.78 -26.16 2.06
N SER A 559 13.38 -27.40 2.33
CA SER A 559 12.32 -28.04 1.57
C SER A 559 10.96 -27.42 1.90
N ARG A 560 9.95 -27.76 1.10
CA ARG A 560 8.56 -27.41 1.38
C ARG A 560 8.13 -27.90 2.76
N GLU A 561 8.41 -29.16 3.07
CA GLU A 561 8.05 -29.79 4.34
C GLU A 561 8.71 -29.04 5.50
N ASP A 562 9.98 -28.64 5.36
CA ASP A 562 10.72 -27.91 6.40
C ASP A 562 10.26 -26.45 6.56
N LEU A 563 9.73 -25.82 5.50
CA LEU A 563 9.09 -24.50 5.57
C LEU A 563 7.76 -24.57 6.32
N CYS A 564 6.94 -25.56 6.00
CA CYS A 564 5.55 -25.62 6.45
C CYS A 564 5.38 -26.35 7.80
N ALA A 565 6.16 -27.40 8.07
CA ALA A 565 5.96 -28.24 9.24
C ALA A 565 6.16 -27.46 10.56
N PRO A 566 5.38 -27.75 11.61
CA PRO A 566 5.57 -27.17 12.94
C PRO A 566 6.93 -27.54 13.58
N SER A 567 7.51 -28.69 13.26
CA SER A 567 8.89 -29.04 13.67
C SER A 567 9.97 -28.32 12.85
N GLY A 568 9.57 -27.71 11.73
CA GLY A 568 10.38 -26.88 10.83
C GLY A 568 10.31 -25.39 11.17
N LEU A 569 9.98 -24.56 10.18
CA LEU A 569 9.76 -23.11 10.32
C LEU A 569 8.32 -22.75 10.70
N GLY A 570 7.35 -23.65 10.49
CA GLY A 570 5.99 -23.50 10.99
C GLY A 570 5.04 -22.65 10.13
N PHE A 571 5.35 -22.36 8.87
CA PHE A 571 4.48 -21.54 8.01
C PHE A 571 3.17 -22.24 7.57
N GLY A 572 2.95 -23.48 7.99
CA GLY A 572 1.76 -24.25 7.62
C GLY A 572 0.44 -23.63 8.07
N SER A 573 0.43 -22.92 9.20
CA SER A 573 -0.76 -22.21 9.69
C SER A 573 -0.98 -20.85 9.02
N GLU A 574 0.07 -20.26 8.44
CA GLU A 574 0.03 -18.89 7.90
C GLU A 574 -0.15 -18.85 6.38
N ILE A 575 0.26 -19.91 5.67
CA ILE A 575 0.37 -19.92 4.21
C ILE A 575 -0.50 -21.03 3.62
N ALA A 576 -1.57 -20.66 2.93
CA ALA A 576 -2.45 -21.61 2.26
C ALA A 576 -1.71 -22.55 1.28
N ALA A 577 -0.67 -22.05 0.59
CA ALA A 577 0.17 -22.86 -0.30
C ALA A 577 0.88 -24.04 0.42
N CYS A 578 1.02 -23.99 1.74
CA CYS A 578 1.53 -25.13 2.52
C CYS A 578 0.56 -26.32 2.57
N ALA A 579 -0.74 -26.10 2.38
CA ALA A 579 -1.74 -27.18 2.30
C ALA A 579 -1.76 -27.87 0.92
N ASP A 580 -1.44 -27.15 -0.16
CA ASP A 580 -1.43 -27.71 -1.52
C ASP A 580 -0.17 -28.52 -1.79
N THR A 581 -0.19 -29.82 -1.51
CA THR A 581 0.96 -30.73 -1.66
C THR A 581 1.57 -30.80 -3.06
N THR A 582 0.88 -30.28 -4.08
CA THR A 582 1.37 -30.22 -5.46
C THR A 582 2.20 -28.96 -5.75
N ALA A 583 2.06 -27.91 -4.92
CA ALA A 583 2.78 -26.67 -5.16
C ALA A 583 4.31 -26.84 -5.02
N PRO A 584 5.09 -26.40 -6.02
CA PRO A 584 6.55 -26.37 -5.95
C PRO A 584 7.07 -25.64 -4.71
N ALA A 585 8.17 -26.13 -4.13
CA ALA A 585 8.79 -25.49 -2.97
C ALA A 585 9.24 -24.04 -3.23
N GLY A 586 9.52 -23.69 -4.50
CA GLY A 586 9.79 -22.31 -4.91
C GLY A 586 8.58 -21.40 -4.75
N ASP A 587 7.39 -21.89 -5.06
CA ASP A 587 6.14 -21.14 -4.99
C ASP A 587 5.69 -20.96 -3.54
N VAL A 588 5.87 -22.00 -2.72
CA VAL A 588 5.67 -21.90 -1.26
C VAL A 588 6.63 -20.87 -0.65
N LEU A 589 7.91 -20.86 -1.05
CA LEU A 589 8.86 -19.88 -0.57
C LEU A 589 8.52 -18.45 -1.04
N ALA A 590 8.00 -18.29 -2.26
CA ALA A 590 7.50 -17.00 -2.75
C ALA A 590 6.32 -16.53 -1.89
N ALA A 591 5.33 -17.40 -1.66
CA ALA A 591 4.17 -17.11 -0.81
C ALA A 591 4.57 -16.74 0.63
N VAL A 592 5.50 -17.47 1.24
CA VAL A 592 6.08 -17.13 2.57
C VAL A 592 6.72 -15.74 2.54
N THR A 593 7.47 -15.43 1.48
CA THR A 593 8.18 -14.15 1.37
C THR A 593 7.22 -12.99 1.19
N ASP A 594 6.17 -13.18 0.40
CA ASP A 594 5.14 -12.17 0.15
C ASP A 594 4.29 -11.92 1.40
N HIS A 595 3.88 -12.98 2.11
CA HIS A 595 3.22 -12.88 3.42
C HIS A 595 4.10 -12.09 4.41
N LEU A 596 5.38 -12.45 4.55
CA LEU A 596 6.29 -11.75 5.46
C LEU A 596 6.45 -10.27 5.09
N VAL A 597 6.56 -9.93 3.81
CA VAL A 597 6.64 -8.54 3.35
C VAL A 597 5.34 -7.80 3.64
N HIS A 598 4.18 -8.42 3.40
CA HIS A 598 2.86 -7.85 3.65
C HIS A 598 2.67 -7.58 5.15
N GLU A 599 2.85 -8.59 6.00
CA GLU A 599 2.72 -8.47 7.46
C GLU A 599 3.62 -7.38 8.03
N HIS A 600 4.90 -7.36 7.65
CA HIS A 600 5.79 -6.30 8.12
C HIS A 600 5.41 -4.90 7.62
N ARG A 601 4.76 -4.78 6.46
CA ARG A 601 4.24 -3.47 6.01
C ARG A 601 3.03 -3.07 6.85
N CYS A 602 2.09 -3.98 7.05
CA CYS A 602 0.85 -3.68 7.77
C CYS A 602 1.11 -3.39 9.25
N ARG A 603 1.77 -4.29 9.97
CA ARG A 603 2.02 -4.12 11.42
C ARG A 603 2.86 -2.87 11.71
N VAL A 604 3.78 -2.49 10.82
CA VAL A 604 4.59 -1.26 10.98
C VAL A 604 3.76 0.01 10.78
N ALA A 605 2.80 -0.02 9.87
CA ALA A 605 1.87 1.08 9.70
C ALA A 605 0.95 1.21 10.93
N GLN A 606 0.45 0.09 11.48
CA GLN A 606 -0.33 0.08 12.74
C GLN A 606 0.49 0.64 13.92
N LEU A 607 1.73 0.18 14.08
CA LEU A 607 2.68 0.71 15.08
C LEU A 607 2.97 2.22 14.90
N PHE A 608 2.98 2.70 13.67
CA PHE A 608 3.11 4.11 13.39
C PHE A 608 1.87 4.88 13.84
N ALA A 609 0.66 4.40 13.50
CA ALA A 609 -0.60 4.99 13.91
C ALA A 609 -0.75 5.06 15.44
N ALA A 610 -0.38 3.99 16.15
CA ALA A 610 -0.45 3.92 17.61
C ALA A 610 0.41 4.97 18.35
N SER A 611 1.47 5.48 17.71
CA SER A 611 2.35 6.52 18.30
C SER A 611 2.20 7.89 17.65
N VAL A 612 1.52 7.96 16.51
CA VAL A 612 1.25 9.18 15.76
C VAL A 612 -0.19 9.06 15.26
N PRO A 613 -1.20 9.39 16.08
CA PRO A 613 -2.61 9.20 15.74
C PRO A 613 -3.00 9.89 14.42
N ARG A 614 -2.49 11.11 14.20
CA ARG A 614 -2.64 11.86 12.94
C ARG A 614 -1.78 11.34 11.78
N GLY A 615 -1.12 10.20 11.94
CA GLY A 615 -0.14 9.68 11.00
C GLY A 615 -0.71 9.50 9.59
N GLY A 616 -1.94 8.99 9.49
CA GLY A 616 -2.63 8.76 8.21
C GLY A 616 -2.85 10.05 7.44
N GLU A 617 -3.54 11.01 8.08
CA GLU A 617 -3.74 12.37 7.56
C GLU A 617 -2.44 12.99 7.05
N LEU A 618 -1.39 12.96 7.88
CA LEU A 618 -0.10 13.58 7.57
C LEU A 618 0.62 12.89 6.40
N LEU A 619 0.50 11.57 6.26
CA LEU A 619 1.08 10.83 5.15
C LEU A 619 0.31 11.07 3.84
N MET A 620 -1.02 11.21 3.91
CA MET A 620 -1.85 11.60 2.77
C MET A 620 -1.52 13.01 2.31
N LEU A 621 -1.48 14.00 3.21
CA LEU A 621 -1.07 15.37 2.91
C LEU A 621 0.35 15.46 2.29
N GLY A 622 1.21 14.53 2.67
CA GLY A 622 2.58 14.41 2.18
C GLY A 622 2.75 13.63 0.88
N ASP A 623 1.70 13.10 0.26
CA ASP A 623 1.80 12.25 -0.93
C ASP A 623 2.81 11.10 -0.77
N PHE A 624 2.87 10.47 0.41
CA PHE A 624 3.78 9.33 0.62
C PHE A 624 3.39 8.11 -0.22
N GLY A 625 2.28 8.17 -0.99
CA GLY A 625 1.85 7.06 -1.84
C GLY A 625 1.53 5.81 -1.02
N VAL A 626 1.14 5.99 0.24
CA VAL A 626 0.35 4.96 0.91
C VAL A 626 -0.97 5.04 0.19
N THR A 627 -1.30 4.01 -0.59
CA THR A 627 -2.71 3.74 -0.87
C THR A 627 -3.35 3.63 0.51
N ALA A 628 -4.06 4.67 0.92
CA ALA A 628 -4.87 4.61 2.12
C ALA A 628 -5.68 3.30 2.04
N THR A 629 -5.83 2.61 3.18
CA THR A 629 -6.78 1.52 3.46
C THR A 629 -6.38 0.03 3.45
N GLU A 630 -5.22 -0.43 2.96
CA GLU A 630 -5.04 -1.91 2.93
C GLU A 630 -4.59 -2.55 4.27
N CYS A 631 -4.06 -1.78 5.23
CA CYS A 631 -3.42 -2.34 6.43
C CYS A 631 -3.78 -1.67 7.77
N VAL A 632 -4.35 -0.45 7.74
CA VAL A 632 -4.58 0.36 8.93
C VAL A 632 -5.80 1.25 8.73
N ASP A 633 -6.73 1.18 9.67
CA ASP A 633 -7.73 2.22 9.88
C ASP A 633 -7.10 3.35 10.68
N TYR A 634 -6.76 4.44 10.00
CA TYR A 634 -6.42 5.68 10.69
C TYR A 634 -7.71 6.35 11.15
N PRO A 635 -7.75 6.94 12.35
CA PRO A 635 -8.90 7.74 12.76
C PRO A 635 -9.20 8.81 11.71
N ALA A 636 -10.49 8.99 11.40
CA ALA A 636 -10.96 9.95 10.42
C ALA A 636 -10.79 11.39 10.96
N THR A 637 -9.59 11.95 10.88
CA THR A 637 -9.36 13.38 11.10
C THR A 637 -8.74 13.95 9.84
N VAL A 638 -9.53 14.73 9.10
CA VAL A 638 -9.12 15.39 7.84
C VAL A 638 -8.77 16.87 8.03
N ASP A 639 -8.74 17.35 9.26
CA ASP A 639 -8.45 18.75 9.53
C ASP A 639 -6.95 19.00 9.45
N SER A 640 -6.49 19.46 8.28
CA SER A 640 -5.13 19.95 8.00
C SER A 640 -4.69 21.17 8.84
N LEU A 641 -5.47 21.50 9.88
CA LEU A 641 -5.29 22.62 10.78
C LEU A 641 -4.27 22.27 11.89
N GLY A 642 -3.50 23.28 12.28
CA GLY A 642 -2.63 23.26 13.46
C GLY A 642 -3.24 24.02 14.64
N LEU A 643 -2.56 24.04 15.79
CA LEU A 643 -3.02 24.66 17.05
C LEU A 643 -3.08 26.21 17.04
N GLY A 644 -3.05 26.86 15.87
CA GLY A 644 -3.21 28.32 15.72
C GLY A 644 -2.10 29.21 16.31
N SER A 645 -1.09 28.66 17.02
CA SER A 645 0.01 29.39 17.66
C SER A 645 1.40 28.87 17.24
N PRO A 646 1.93 29.27 16.07
CA PRO A 646 3.01 28.53 15.41
C PRO A 646 4.37 28.57 16.10
N LYS A 647 4.70 29.69 16.77
CA LYS A 647 6.04 29.93 17.36
C LYS A 647 6.22 29.33 18.75
N THR A 648 5.13 29.05 19.46
CA THR A 648 5.12 28.56 20.85
C THR A 648 4.56 27.14 20.91
N VAL A 649 3.23 27.01 20.85
CA VAL A 649 2.49 25.75 20.97
C VAL A 649 2.86 24.81 19.82
N GLY A 650 2.85 25.30 18.58
CA GLY A 650 3.20 24.49 17.40
C GLY A 650 4.64 23.92 17.46
N LYS A 651 5.59 24.64 18.05
CA LYS A 651 6.95 24.14 18.26
C LYS A 651 7.02 23.06 19.35
N ALA A 652 6.25 23.22 20.42
CA ALA A 652 6.13 22.23 21.50
C ALA A 652 5.46 20.95 21.00
N ALA A 653 4.35 21.06 20.26
CA ALA A 653 3.63 19.94 19.65
C ALA A 653 4.54 19.12 18.73
N VAL A 654 5.26 19.76 17.79
CA VAL A 654 6.22 19.08 16.90
C VAL A 654 7.30 18.34 17.69
N LYS A 655 7.84 18.95 18.76
CA LYS A 655 8.83 18.31 19.61
C LYS A 655 8.26 17.10 20.35
N CYS A 656 7.05 17.21 20.88
CA CYS A 656 6.35 16.13 21.57
C CYS A 656 6.12 14.94 20.62
N GLN A 657 5.45 15.14 19.48
CA GLN A 657 5.16 14.09 18.49
C GLN A 657 6.43 13.40 18.00
N THR A 658 7.44 14.16 17.55
CA THR A 658 8.70 13.57 17.05
C THR A 658 9.40 12.77 18.15
N THR A 659 9.34 13.21 19.41
CA THR A 659 9.95 12.47 20.52
C THR A 659 9.20 11.19 20.85
N ILE A 660 7.87 11.22 20.87
CA ILE A 660 7.03 10.02 21.03
C ILE A 660 7.39 9.01 19.94
N GLY A 661 7.28 9.39 18.66
CA GLY A 661 7.55 8.49 17.53
C GLY A 661 8.96 7.88 17.54
N VAL A 662 10.00 8.68 17.80
CA VAL A 662 11.39 8.20 17.88
C VAL A 662 11.61 7.30 19.09
N SER A 663 11.05 7.64 20.25
CA SER A 663 11.24 6.88 21.48
C SER A 663 10.47 5.57 21.46
N ALA A 664 9.24 5.57 20.93
CA ALA A 664 8.42 4.39 20.71
C ALA A 664 9.08 3.43 19.71
N THR A 665 9.65 3.95 18.62
CA THR A 665 10.45 3.14 17.68
C THR A 665 11.66 2.49 18.36
N ARG A 666 12.37 3.22 19.24
CA ARG A 666 13.51 2.66 20.00
C ARG A 666 13.06 1.60 20.99
N PHE A 667 11.94 1.82 21.66
CA PHE A 667 11.32 0.85 22.56
C PHE A 667 11.00 -0.44 21.82
N LEU A 668 10.26 -0.35 20.70
CA LEU A 668 9.95 -1.49 19.83
C LEU A 668 11.21 -2.25 19.38
N GLN A 669 12.25 -1.54 18.94
CA GLN A 669 13.52 -2.16 18.55
C GLN A 669 14.19 -2.95 19.68
N LYS A 670 14.01 -2.51 20.93
CA LYS A 670 14.52 -3.24 22.11
C LYS A 670 13.68 -4.47 22.40
N VAL A 671 12.36 -4.34 22.38
CA VAL A 671 11.39 -5.43 22.58
C VAL A 671 11.59 -6.50 21.52
N VAL A 672 11.32 -6.20 20.24
CA VAL A 672 11.45 -7.14 19.11
C VAL A 672 12.85 -7.76 19.10
N GLY A 673 13.91 -6.95 19.24
CA GLY A 673 15.28 -7.46 19.22
C GLY A 673 15.63 -8.40 20.37
N ALA A 674 15.04 -8.20 21.56
CA ALA A 674 15.25 -9.08 22.71
C ALA A 674 14.58 -10.44 22.48
N TYR A 675 13.30 -10.44 22.10
CA TYR A 675 12.54 -11.66 21.82
C TYR A 675 13.09 -12.43 20.61
N GLN A 676 13.41 -11.74 19.52
CA GLN A 676 14.12 -12.32 18.36
C GLN A 676 15.41 -13.05 18.75
N ARG A 677 16.22 -12.47 19.65
CA ARG A 677 17.47 -13.11 20.09
C ARG A 677 17.24 -14.29 21.03
N CYS A 678 16.14 -14.27 21.79
CA CYS A 678 15.73 -15.38 22.64
C CYS A 678 15.22 -16.54 21.77
N SER A 679 14.22 -16.31 20.91
CA SER A 679 13.66 -17.31 20.00
C SER A 679 14.72 -17.90 19.08
N ALA A 680 15.65 -17.09 18.55
CA ALA A 680 16.81 -17.56 17.77
C ALA A 680 17.69 -18.57 18.51
N ALA A 681 17.92 -18.33 19.81
CA ALA A 681 18.77 -19.18 20.63
C ALA A 681 18.08 -20.52 20.88
N MET A 682 16.77 -20.49 21.18
CA MET A 682 15.95 -21.68 21.35
C MET A 682 15.83 -22.48 20.07
N PHE A 683 15.50 -21.81 18.96
CA PHE A 683 15.38 -22.45 17.65
C PHE A 683 16.67 -23.15 17.25
N ARG A 684 17.82 -22.53 17.48
CA ARG A 684 19.12 -23.16 17.23
C ARG A 684 19.37 -24.39 18.10
N CYS A 685 18.96 -24.37 19.37
CA CYS A 685 19.07 -25.55 20.22
C CYS A 685 18.22 -26.70 19.69
N VAL A 686 16.95 -26.43 19.40
CA VAL A 686 16.00 -27.44 18.89
C VAL A 686 16.44 -27.99 17.53
N GLN A 687 16.90 -27.13 16.62
CA GLN A 687 17.24 -27.54 15.25
C GLN A 687 18.65 -28.13 15.11
N GLN A 688 19.66 -27.62 15.81
CA GLN A 688 21.06 -28.01 15.58
C GLN A 688 21.68 -28.82 16.72
N LYS A 689 21.06 -28.82 17.90
CA LYS A 689 21.60 -29.45 19.11
C LYS A 689 20.51 -30.13 19.95
N PRO A 690 19.65 -30.98 19.36
CA PRO A 690 18.53 -31.60 20.09
C PRO A 690 18.99 -32.42 21.30
N ASP A 691 20.15 -33.07 21.22
CA ASP A 691 20.68 -33.96 22.26
C ASP A 691 21.64 -33.27 23.26
N ASP A 692 21.93 -31.97 23.10
CA ASP A 692 22.82 -31.23 24.01
C ASP A 692 22.01 -30.68 25.19
N SER A 693 22.02 -31.41 26.31
CA SER A 693 21.35 -31.02 27.56
C SER A 693 21.76 -29.65 28.11
N ARG A 694 22.92 -29.12 27.69
CA ARG A 694 23.40 -27.79 28.11
C ARG A 694 22.90 -26.65 27.21
N CYS A 695 22.32 -26.96 26.04
CA CYS A 695 21.91 -25.92 25.10
C CYS A 695 20.72 -25.12 25.61
N ARG A 696 19.63 -25.80 25.97
CA ARG A 696 18.38 -25.15 26.43
C ARG A 696 18.58 -24.30 27.70
N PRO A 697 19.21 -24.79 28.78
CA PRO A 697 19.43 -23.97 29.98
C PRO A 697 20.27 -22.71 29.71
N LYS A 698 21.23 -22.78 28.78
CA LYS A 698 22.01 -21.60 28.36
C LYS A 698 21.17 -20.60 27.56
N ALA A 699 20.27 -21.11 26.71
CA ALA A 699 19.34 -20.26 25.97
C ALA A 699 18.31 -19.61 26.91
N GLU A 700 17.77 -20.32 27.90
CA GLU A 700 16.83 -19.81 28.93
C GLU A 700 17.48 -18.68 29.74
N ALA A 701 18.69 -18.90 30.26
CA ALA A 701 19.43 -17.87 30.98
C ALA A 701 19.67 -16.61 30.13
N ARG A 702 19.88 -16.79 28.82
CA ARG A 702 20.00 -15.67 27.87
C ARG A 702 18.65 -14.97 27.65
N CYS A 703 17.56 -15.71 27.51
CA CYS A 703 16.21 -15.17 27.38
C CYS A 703 15.85 -14.29 28.57
N LYS A 704 15.97 -14.82 29.80
CA LYS A 704 15.71 -14.08 31.05
C LYS A 704 16.53 -12.79 31.16
N LYS A 705 17.80 -12.82 30.76
CA LYS A 705 18.67 -11.62 30.74
C LYS A 705 18.19 -10.57 29.72
N LEU A 706 17.70 -11.01 28.56
CA LEU A 706 17.26 -10.13 27.49
C LEU A 706 15.92 -9.46 27.81
N THR A 707 14.96 -10.22 28.33
CA THR A 707 13.61 -9.74 28.64
C THR A 707 13.54 -8.93 29.93
N GLY A 708 14.34 -9.27 30.96
CA GLY A 708 14.40 -8.51 32.21
C GLY A 708 14.89 -7.05 32.08
N ALA A 709 15.38 -6.63 30.91
CA ALA A 709 15.77 -5.26 30.63
C ALA A 709 14.66 -4.42 29.94
N LEU A 710 13.49 -5.00 29.67
CA LEU A 710 12.45 -4.39 28.85
C LEU A 710 11.41 -3.61 29.66
N PHE A 711 10.93 -4.19 30.77
CA PHE A 711 9.74 -3.72 31.50
C PHE A 711 10.01 -3.54 33.01
N HIS A 712 9.07 -2.88 33.70
CA HIS A 712 8.97 -2.81 35.17
C HIS A 712 10.17 -2.21 35.94
N ASP A 713 11.04 -1.46 35.27
CA ASP A 713 12.14 -0.70 35.90
C ASP A 713 12.31 0.69 35.25
N PRO A 714 12.57 1.77 35.98
CA PRO A 714 12.75 3.11 35.40
C PRO A 714 13.89 3.24 34.37
N ARG A 715 14.88 2.34 34.41
CA ARG A 715 16.01 2.25 33.48
C ARG A 715 15.77 1.23 32.36
N SER A 716 14.68 0.48 32.41
CA SER A 716 14.23 -0.43 31.35
C SER A 716 13.89 0.31 30.05
N ALA A 717 13.57 -0.42 28.99
CA ALA A 717 13.13 0.19 27.74
C ALA A 717 11.83 0.98 27.94
N GLU A 718 10.86 0.42 28.67
CA GLU A 718 9.58 1.04 29.03
C GLU A 718 9.78 2.33 29.84
N GLY A 719 10.56 2.27 30.93
CA GLY A 719 10.81 3.43 31.79
C GLY A 719 11.50 4.60 31.06
N ARG A 720 12.37 4.28 30.08
CA ARG A 720 12.98 5.30 29.21
C ARG A 720 11.98 5.93 28.24
N LEU A 721 11.01 5.18 27.74
CA LEU A 721 9.95 5.69 26.88
C LEU A 721 9.08 6.68 27.65
N ARG A 722 8.53 6.30 28.81
CA ARG A 722 7.74 7.20 29.68
C ARG A 722 8.48 8.49 30.00
N LYS A 723 9.74 8.39 30.41
CA LYS A 723 10.59 9.55 30.69
C LYS A 723 10.80 10.47 29.49
N ALA A 724 10.88 9.91 28.27
CA ALA A 724 11.01 10.70 27.06
C ALA A 724 9.72 11.47 26.74
N ILE A 725 8.56 10.82 26.90
CA ILE A 725 7.23 11.44 26.72
C ILE A 725 7.05 12.58 27.73
N GLY A 726 7.21 12.30 29.02
CA GLY A 726 7.05 13.32 30.07
C GLY A 726 7.97 14.54 29.89
N LYS A 727 9.21 14.34 29.40
CA LYS A 727 10.16 15.45 29.14
C LYS A 727 9.82 16.26 27.88
N ALA A 728 9.21 15.63 26.88
CA ALA A 728 8.93 16.27 25.59
C ALA A 728 7.58 16.97 25.56
N CYS A 729 6.59 16.37 26.23
CA CYS A 729 5.19 16.77 26.21
C CYS A 729 4.74 17.43 27.52
N GLY A 730 5.43 17.16 28.63
CA GLY A 730 5.14 17.76 29.93
C GLY A 730 5.79 19.14 30.14
N PRO A 731 5.59 19.74 31.33
CA PRO A 731 6.06 21.08 31.64
C PRO A 731 7.58 21.23 31.50
N SER A 732 8.00 22.44 31.13
CA SER A 732 9.42 22.81 31.09
C SER A 732 10.08 22.66 32.46
N ARG A 733 11.42 22.67 32.51
CA ARG A 733 12.19 22.74 33.77
C ARG A 733 11.80 23.93 34.67
N THR A 734 11.12 24.93 34.11
CA THR A 734 10.60 26.12 34.79
C THR A 734 9.17 25.94 35.32
N GLY A 735 8.57 24.75 35.20
CA GLY A 735 7.22 24.44 35.71
C GLY A 735 6.06 24.90 34.82
N VAL A 736 6.32 25.70 33.78
CA VAL A 736 5.30 26.17 32.84
C VAL A 736 5.18 25.17 31.68
N SER A 737 3.98 24.64 31.49
CA SER A 737 3.62 23.89 30.29
C SER A 737 3.28 24.85 29.14
N VAL A 738 3.85 24.61 27.96
CA VAL A 738 3.52 25.31 26.69
C VAL A 738 2.56 24.47 25.85
N LEU A 739 2.31 23.21 26.24
CA LEU A 739 1.47 22.24 25.56
C LEU A 739 0.68 21.51 26.63
N ASP A 740 -0.61 21.81 26.77
CA ASP A 740 -1.43 21.16 27.77
C ASP A 740 -1.94 19.79 27.29
N LEU A 741 -2.63 19.06 28.17
CA LEU A 741 -3.16 17.75 27.82
C LEU A 741 -4.26 17.85 26.76
N ALA A 742 -5.05 18.93 26.75
CA ALA A 742 -6.09 19.15 25.75
C ALA A 742 -5.48 19.34 24.36
N ASP A 743 -4.35 20.05 24.24
CA ASP A 743 -3.60 20.18 23.00
C ASP A 743 -3.07 18.83 22.49
N ILE A 744 -2.67 17.92 23.39
CA ILE A 744 -2.16 16.58 23.01
C ILE A 744 -3.33 15.69 22.54
N ARG A 745 -4.47 15.79 23.22
CA ARG A 745 -5.67 15.03 22.95
C ARG A 745 -6.38 15.49 21.66
N ALA A 746 -6.49 16.80 21.45
CA ALA A 746 -7.24 17.40 20.35
C ALA A 746 -6.76 16.94 18.96
N ALA A 747 -7.72 16.79 18.03
CA ALA A 747 -7.48 16.42 16.63
C ALA A 747 -6.54 17.41 15.88
N VAL A 748 -6.68 18.71 16.13
CA VAL A 748 -5.79 19.75 15.55
C VAL A 748 -4.39 19.79 16.20
N GLY A 749 -4.22 19.06 17.31
CA GLY A 749 -2.98 18.87 18.04
C GLY A 749 -2.28 17.57 17.66
N LEU A 750 -2.18 16.61 18.60
CA LEU A 750 -1.58 15.29 18.36
C LEU A 750 -2.62 14.18 18.09
N GLY A 751 -3.90 14.41 18.38
CA GLY A 751 -5.02 13.54 18.01
C GLY A 751 -5.24 12.32 18.92
N TYR A 752 -4.80 12.36 20.18
CA TYR A 752 -4.95 11.23 21.10
C TYR A 752 -6.40 10.93 21.52
N ASP A 753 -7.35 11.87 21.38
CA ASP A 753 -8.77 11.56 21.60
C ASP A 753 -9.28 10.45 20.67
N GLY A 754 -8.77 10.40 19.44
CA GLY A 754 -9.09 9.33 18.49
C GLY A 754 -8.57 7.95 18.88
N MET A 755 -7.77 7.84 19.95
CA MET A 755 -7.23 6.57 20.48
C MET A 755 -7.92 6.11 21.76
N GLU A 756 -8.82 6.90 22.35
CA GLU A 756 -9.37 6.62 23.69
C GLU A 756 -10.08 5.27 23.78
N SER A 757 -10.99 4.95 22.83
CA SER A 757 -11.68 3.66 22.78
C SER A 757 -10.70 2.48 22.65
N ARG A 758 -9.69 2.64 21.81
CA ARG A 758 -8.66 1.62 21.57
C ARG A 758 -7.77 1.41 22.79
N CYS A 759 -7.35 2.49 23.45
CA CYS A 759 -6.59 2.43 24.70
C CYS A 759 -7.41 1.76 25.82
N SER A 760 -8.70 2.07 25.91
CA SER A 760 -9.63 1.44 26.86
C SER A 760 -9.74 -0.06 26.64
N ALA A 761 -9.87 -0.50 25.39
CA ALA A 761 -9.91 -1.92 25.05
C ALA A 761 -8.59 -2.65 25.37
N LEU A 762 -7.46 -1.95 25.34
CA LEU A 762 -6.17 -2.46 25.82
C LEU A 762 -6.01 -2.37 27.35
N GLY A 763 -7.06 -2.03 28.09
CA GLY A 763 -7.09 -1.93 29.54
C GLY A 763 -6.46 -0.66 30.12
N VAL A 764 -6.42 0.45 29.36
CA VAL A 764 -6.06 1.79 29.84
C VAL A 764 -7.35 2.59 30.03
N PRO A 765 -7.84 2.82 31.27
CA PRO A 765 -9.20 3.31 31.53
C PRO A 765 -9.56 4.66 30.90
N GLY A 766 -8.56 5.49 30.60
CA GLY A 766 -8.73 6.82 29.99
C GLY A 766 -7.38 7.43 29.64
N LEU A 767 -7.40 8.58 28.97
CA LEU A 767 -6.20 9.33 28.56
C LEU A 767 -6.06 10.66 29.33
N ASP A 768 -6.19 10.59 30.65
CA ASP A 768 -6.28 11.76 31.54
C ASP A 768 -4.92 12.27 32.02
N SER A 769 -3.83 11.59 31.64
CA SER A 769 -2.47 12.01 31.95
C SER A 769 -1.47 11.59 30.87
N LEU A 770 -0.26 12.19 30.92
CA LEU A 770 0.85 11.76 30.06
C LEU A 770 1.32 10.34 30.36
N ASP A 771 1.12 9.86 31.60
CA ASP A 771 1.46 8.50 31.98
C ASP A 771 0.47 7.51 31.36
N ASP A 772 -0.82 7.86 31.27
CA ASP A 772 -1.84 7.05 30.59
C ASP A 772 -1.62 6.98 29.07
N ILE A 773 -1.29 8.11 28.45
CA ILE A 773 -0.86 8.14 27.04
C ILE A 773 0.40 7.27 26.84
N GLY A 774 1.35 7.36 27.76
CA GLY A 774 2.54 6.53 27.75
C GLY A 774 2.21 5.04 27.85
N GLU A 775 1.29 4.67 28.75
CA GLU A 775 0.79 3.30 28.92
C GLU A 775 0.12 2.78 27.66
N CYS A 776 -0.79 3.56 27.07
CA CYS A 776 -1.47 3.15 25.84
C CYS A 776 -0.46 2.91 24.70
N VAL A 777 0.49 3.82 24.51
CA VAL A 777 1.55 3.64 23.49
C VAL A 777 2.37 2.39 23.79
N ILE A 778 2.71 2.10 25.05
CA ILE A 778 3.45 0.90 25.44
C ILE A 778 2.65 -0.36 25.10
N ARG A 779 1.39 -0.46 25.54
CA ARG A 779 0.55 -1.66 25.33
C ARG A 779 0.34 -1.96 23.85
N GLU A 780 0.01 -0.93 23.05
CA GLU A 780 -0.04 -1.07 21.60
C GLU A 780 1.28 -1.61 21.01
N HIS A 781 2.42 -1.03 21.43
CA HIS A 781 3.70 -1.45 20.87
C HIS A 781 4.13 -2.86 21.30
N VAL A 782 3.71 -3.32 22.47
CA VAL A 782 3.95 -4.70 22.94
C VAL A 782 3.09 -5.68 22.15
N CYS A 783 1.78 -5.42 22.06
CA CYS A 783 0.82 -6.16 21.24
C CYS A 783 1.33 -6.34 19.80
N ARG A 784 1.62 -5.24 19.10
CA ARG A 784 2.05 -5.30 17.70
C ARG A 784 3.44 -5.91 17.54
N ALA A 785 4.30 -5.84 18.57
CA ALA A 785 5.57 -6.55 18.56
C ALA A 785 5.36 -8.08 18.56
N GLN A 786 4.38 -8.58 19.32
CA GLN A 786 4.02 -10.00 19.35
C GLN A 786 3.60 -10.48 17.95
N GLN A 787 2.65 -9.78 17.32
CA GLN A 787 2.16 -10.10 15.98
C GLN A 787 3.29 -10.10 14.95
N VAL A 788 4.17 -9.10 14.97
CA VAL A 788 5.34 -9.06 14.08
C VAL A 788 6.27 -10.26 14.27
N LEU A 789 6.49 -10.67 15.52
CA LEU A 789 7.38 -11.78 15.86
C LEU A 789 6.81 -13.13 15.43
N THR A 790 5.49 -13.30 15.55
CA THR A 790 4.80 -14.56 15.22
C THR A 790 4.61 -14.69 13.71
N SER A 791 4.31 -13.62 12.98
CA SER A 791 4.28 -13.67 11.50
C SER A 791 5.65 -13.92 10.86
N GLU A 792 6.73 -13.34 11.42
CA GLU A 792 8.09 -13.53 10.91
C GLU A 792 8.65 -14.93 11.22
N MET A 793 8.22 -15.49 12.36
CA MET A 793 8.64 -16.78 12.88
C MET A 793 7.43 -17.43 13.58
N PRO A 794 6.63 -18.24 12.88
CA PRO A 794 5.39 -18.83 13.40
C PRO A 794 5.55 -19.56 14.73
N ARG A 795 6.72 -20.15 14.96
CA ARG A 795 7.08 -20.86 16.20
C ARG A 795 7.54 -19.97 17.35
N THR A 796 7.52 -18.63 17.20
CA THR A 796 8.08 -17.75 18.24
C THR A 796 7.43 -17.97 19.59
N HIS A 797 6.11 -18.18 19.63
CA HIS A 797 5.39 -18.41 20.87
C HIS A 797 5.93 -19.64 21.64
N GLU A 798 5.94 -20.82 21.02
CA GLU A 798 6.54 -22.05 21.55
C GLU A 798 8.00 -21.82 22.03
N LEU A 799 8.81 -21.15 21.22
CA LEU A 799 10.22 -20.93 21.51
C LEU A 799 10.43 -19.98 22.69
N LEU A 800 9.55 -19.00 22.88
CA LEU A 800 9.60 -18.08 24.01
C LEU A 800 9.10 -18.74 25.30
N ASP A 801 8.06 -19.57 25.20
CA ASP A 801 7.56 -20.38 26.32
C ASP A 801 8.63 -21.34 26.85
N MET A 802 9.27 -22.10 25.95
CA MET A 802 10.44 -22.91 26.31
C MET A 802 11.58 -22.09 26.93
N GLY A 803 11.67 -20.80 26.59
CA GLY A 803 12.64 -19.85 27.16
C GLY A 803 12.27 -19.25 28.50
N GLY A 804 11.07 -19.53 29.03
CA GLY A 804 10.52 -18.87 30.21
C GLY A 804 10.38 -17.36 29.99
N ALA A 805 10.04 -16.97 28.76
CA ALA A 805 10.12 -15.59 28.28
C ALA A 805 8.95 -15.25 27.36
N LEU A 806 7.75 -15.79 27.62
CA LEU A 806 6.53 -15.37 26.95
C LEU A 806 6.34 -13.85 27.08
N LEU A 807 5.86 -13.22 26.00
CA LEU A 807 5.25 -11.90 26.12
C LEU A 807 3.98 -12.07 26.98
N ARG A 808 3.75 -11.13 27.87
CA ARG A 808 2.52 -11.01 28.63
C ARG A 808 1.79 -9.77 28.18
#